data_AF-A0A1F9S5M5-F1
#
_entry.id   AF-A0A1F9S5M5-F1
#
_cell.length_a   1.000
_cell.length_b   1.000
_cell.length_c   1.000
_cell.angle_alpha   90.00
_cell.angle_beta   90.00
_cell.angle_gamma   90.00
#
_symmetry.space_group_name_H-M   'P 1'
#
loop_
_entity.id
_entity.type
_entity.pdbx_description
1 polymer ?
#
loop_
_entity_poly.entity_id
_entity_poly.type
_entity_poly.pdbx_seq_one_letter_code
_entity_poly.pdbx_strand_id
1 'polypeptide(L)'
;MPKKVLLTSVCQPLGPAHGDGPSVGYELLFGQVTRAQGMFSPRATHLQFSLEYIGQNLDSPVTVLQYPTKRKFIKELKKGYDYVGLPFILSTFHRMKEMTALIREHAPQAKIVLGGYGTVLSDEELKPHCDFICREEGVAFMRRLLGEPERPLPYEHPLIVSTLKVFSLPVSKTGMIFGGLGCANGCDFCCTSHFFKRKHIRLLETGRDIYDVMVRYQEEKGVRQFTVLDEDFLLNKRRAMEFHKIVMENQKTFSIFAFASIKALSQYSCRELAEMGIDGLWIGYEGTRSGYEKQQGRSVGDLFPDLKRHGILVLSSMIVGFDYQDREVIRAELRGLLRLRPALSQFLIYGPTPGTPFYTRMEAEGRMRPVVTEDREKYFRNCTGFTSMVTHPTLSAADIEGAQRECFEEDYQRLGPSIIRSLRVWLSGYETLRRSESVALRRKAKFFADDIRRAYPILLACRLFAPNPRIRNWVGALERRLHLTMGLPTLWEQALAFLAVGAALWTRFTLNFDWFQHPSPRLTRYHWEYFPAKVMRLLGEIREGSANELRVRWQARTAGGVSWIHLEGALDGKTGEQLGRRMRESLERGRQNVVVSLEKLQFIDRKGLAAFYRASRRYRARMKVMPPAALPTGSPDLRRLVEYFTGPTPKAESA
;
A
#
# COMPACT_ATOMS: atom_id res chain seq x y z
N MET A 1 6.52 2.92 33.12
CA MET A 1 7.00 2.00 32.06
C MET A 1 6.31 2.41 30.76
N PRO A 2 6.94 2.26 29.59
CA PRO A 2 6.27 2.55 28.34
C PRO A 2 5.07 1.61 28.14
N LYS A 3 3.93 2.16 27.73
CA LYS A 3 2.69 1.42 27.50
C LYS A 3 2.89 0.48 26.31
N LYS A 4 2.52 -0.80 26.42
CA LYS A 4 2.60 -1.79 25.34
C LYS A 4 1.33 -1.77 24.51
N VAL A 5 1.50 -1.75 23.19
CA VAL A 5 0.37 -1.69 22.24
C VAL A 5 0.35 -2.93 21.35
N LEU A 6 -0.80 -3.58 21.24
CA LEU A 6 -1.07 -4.58 20.21
C LEU A 6 -2.00 -3.95 19.17
N LEU A 7 -1.59 -3.90 17.92
CA LEU A 7 -2.43 -3.51 16.79
C LEU A 7 -2.74 -4.76 15.98
N THR A 8 -4.01 -5.07 15.74
CA THR A 8 -4.38 -6.31 15.04
C THR A 8 -5.47 -6.07 14.01
N SER A 9 -5.38 -6.70 12.85
CA SER A 9 -6.52 -6.77 11.93
C SER A 9 -7.50 -7.86 12.39
N VAL A 10 -8.63 -7.97 11.69
CA VAL A 10 -9.62 -9.03 11.94
C VAL A 10 -9.05 -10.44 11.77
N CYS A 11 -9.59 -11.40 12.52
CA CYS A 11 -9.15 -12.80 12.51
C CYS A 11 -9.58 -13.53 11.23
N GLN A 12 -8.76 -14.51 10.85
CA GLN A 12 -9.06 -15.51 9.82
C GLN A 12 -9.80 -16.73 10.37
N PRO A 13 -10.47 -17.53 9.51
CA PRO A 13 -10.60 -17.34 8.05
C PRO A 13 -11.60 -16.23 7.67
N LEU A 14 -11.46 -15.67 6.46
CA LEU A 14 -12.28 -14.57 5.96
C LEU A 14 -13.01 -14.99 4.67
N GLY A 15 -14.11 -14.32 4.36
CA GLY A 15 -14.85 -14.50 3.11
C GLY A 15 -16.25 -15.10 3.32
N PRO A 16 -17.06 -15.14 2.25
CA PRO A 16 -18.47 -15.54 2.33
C PRO A 16 -18.71 -16.95 2.87
N ALA A 17 -17.80 -17.90 2.62
CA ALA A 17 -17.87 -19.25 3.20
C ALA A 17 -17.78 -19.25 4.74
N HIS A 18 -17.30 -18.16 5.33
CA HIS A 18 -17.12 -17.98 6.76
C HIS A 18 -18.07 -16.92 7.36
N GLY A 19 -19.08 -16.49 6.61
CA GLY A 19 -20.09 -15.55 7.07
C GLY A 19 -19.79 -14.07 6.81
N ASP A 20 -18.71 -13.74 6.08
CA ASP A 20 -18.46 -12.38 5.63
C ASP A 20 -19.28 -12.04 4.37
N GLY A 21 -19.34 -10.75 4.00
CA GLY A 21 -19.96 -10.34 2.74
C GLY A 21 -19.22 -10.87 1.50
N PRO A 22 -19.86 -10.86 0.30
CA PRO A 22 -19.30 -11.41 -0.93
C PRO A 22 -18.08 -10.64 -1.49
N SER A 23 -17.75 -9.51 -0.87
CA SER A 23 -16.57 -8.70 -1.14
C SER A 23 -15.95 -8.33 0.20
N VAL A 24 -14.76 -8.84 0.47
CA VAL A 24 -13.95 -8.55 1.65
C VAL A 24 -12.68 -7.82 1.23
N GLY A 25 -12.32 -6.78 1.99
CA GLY A 25 -11.40 -5.73 1.54
C GLY A 25 -9.94 -6.12 1.36
N TYR A 26 -9.50 -7.31 1.81
CA TYR A 26 -8.11 -7.74 1.63
C TYR A 26 -7.77 -8.08 0.18
N GLU A 27 -8.78 -8.29 -0.67
CA GLU A 27 -8.58 -8.63 -2.07
C GLU A 27 -9.50 -7.84 -3.01
N LEU A 28 -9.02 -6.67 -3.40
CA LEU A 28 -9.75 -5.75 -4.23
C LEU A 28 -9.97 -6.27 -5.66
N LEU A 29 -8.90 -6.71 -6.33
CA LEU A 29 -8.97 -7.00 -7.77
C LEU A 29 -9.96 -8.13 -8.05
N PHE A 30 -9.79 -9.29 -7.44
CA PHE A 30 -10.69 -10.43 -7.63
C PHE A 30 -12.08 -10.20 -7.04
N GLY A 31 -12.16 -9.65 -5.83
CA GLY A 31 -13.42 -9.46 -5.13
C GLY A 31 -14.28 -8.33 -5.68
N GLN A 32 -13.72 -7.31 -6.34
CA GLN A 32 -14.47 -6.10 -6.72
C GLN A 32 -14.29 -5.64 -8.16
N VAL A 33 -13.24 -6.07 -8.87
CA VAL A 33 -12.90 -5.52 -10.19
C VAL A 33 -13.04 -6.59 -11.29
N THR A 34 -12.54 -7.80 -11.05
CA THR A 34 -12.46 -8.86 -12.07
C THR A 34 -13.28 -10.09 -11.70
N ARG A 35 -14.41 -9.90 -11.01
CA ARG A 35 -15.26 -10.98 -10.43
C ARG A 35 -15.67 -12.07 -11.42
N ALA A 36 -15.99 -11.72 -12.67
CA ALA A 36 -16.39 -12.69 -13.70
C ALA A 36 -15.21 -13.39 -14.40
N GLN A 37 -13.97 -12.98 -14.14
CA GLN A 37 -12.81 -13.41 -14.95
C GLN A 37 -12.17 -14.72 -14.47
N GLY A 38 -12.59 -15.27 -13.32
CA GLY A 38 -12.13 -16.55 -12.79
C GLY A 38 -10.61 -16.68 -12.75
N MET A 39 -10.06 -17.70 -13.43
CA MET A 39 -8.61 -17.97 -13.47
C MET A 39 -7.77 -16.81 -14.03
N PHE A 40 -8.37 -15.91 -14.81
CA PHE A 40 -7.67 -14.76 -15.40
C PHE A 40 -7.65 -13.53 -14.50
N SER A 41 -8.38 -13.56 -13.39
CA SER A 41 -8.38 -12.46 -12.45
C SER A 41 -7.00 -12.32 -11.80
N PRO A 42 -6.34 -11.16 -11.91
CA PRO A 42 -5.15 -10.89 -11.12
C PRO A 42 -5.51 -10.89 -9.62
N ARG A 43 -4.59 -11.37 -8.79
CA ARG A 43 -4.78 -11.55 -7.34
C ARG A 43 -3.72 -10.77 -6.57
N ALA A 44 -4.13 -9.96 -5.62
CA ALA A 44 -3.22 -9.31 -4.68
C ALA A 44 -3.91 -9.23 -3.31
N THR A 45 -3.27 -9.79 -2.30
CA THR A 45 -3.73 -9.70 -0.91
C THR A 45 -3.03 -8.55 -0.22
N HIS A 46 -3.79 -7.61 0.31
CA HIS A 46 -3.27 -6.43 1.01
C HIS A 46 -3.31 -6.64 2.52
N LEU A 47 -2.29 -6.15 3.23
CA LEU A 47 -2.29 -6.02 4.68
C LEU A 47 -3.11 -4.79 5.09
N GLN A 48 -3.51 -4.70 6.36
CA GLN A 48 -4.11 -3.47 6.86
C GLN A 48 -3.03 -2.40 7.05
N PHE A 49 -2.88 -1.53 6.06
CA PHE A 49 -1.78 -0.57 5.95
C PHE A 49 -1.67 0.38 7.13
N SER A 50 -2.82 0.82 7.66
CA SER A 50 -2.88 1.75 8.79
C SER A 50 -2.19 1.20 10.05
N LEU A 51 -2.18 -0.12 10.25
CA LEU A 51 -1.56 -0.72 11.44
C LEU A 51 -0.04 -0.62 11.41
N GLU A 52 0.60 -0.90 10.27
CA GLU A 52 2.04 -0.73 10.12
C GLU A 52 2.41 0.76 10.18
N TYR A 53 1.55 1.63 9.62
CA TYR A 53 1.76 3.09 9.64
C TYR A 53 1.72 3.68 11.05
N ILE A 54 0.73 3.27 11.85
CA ILE A 54 0.66 3.65 13.27
C ILE A 54 1.84 3.04 14.03
N GLY A 55 2.09 1.74 13.88
CA GLY A 55 3.17 1.04 14.61
C GLY A 55 4.56 1.65 14.40
N GLN A 56 4.88 2.10 13.19
CA GLN A 56 6.15 2.77 12.84
C GLN A 56 6.32 4.15 13.52
N ASN A 57 5.23 4.79 13.94
CA ASN A 57 5.22 6.18 14.38
C ASN A 57 4.87 6.39 15.86
N LEU A 58 4.80 5.31 16.65
CA LEU A 58 4.66 5.37 18.10
C LEU A 58 6.02 5.13 18.76
N ASP A 59 6.29 5.81 19.87
CA ASP A 59 7.51 5.60 20.66
C ASP A 59 7.37 4.38 21.59
N SER A 60 6.13 4.06 21.97
CA SER A 60 5.73 2.88 22.73
C SER A 60 6.07 1.55 22.01
N PRO A 61 6.37 0.45 22.73
CA PRO A 61 6.52 -0.88 22.14
C PRO A 61 5.21 -1.34 21.46
N VAL A 62 5.25 -1.53 20.14
CA VAL A 62 4.08 -1.96 19.35
C VAL A 62 4.30 -3.34 18.75
N THR A 63 3.33 -4.23 18.91
CA THR A 63 3.20 -5.44 18.09
C THR A 63 2.09 -5.22 17.07
N VAL A 64 2.36 -5.45 15.79
CA VAL A 64 1.35 -5.45 14.73
C VAL A 64 1.09 -6.89 14.31
N LEU A 65 -0.17 -7.32 14.35
CA LEU A 65 -0.62 -8.67 14.02
C LEU A 65 -1.64 -8.63 12.87
N GLN A 66 -1.20 -8.99 11.67
CA GLN A 66 -2.03 -9.00 10.47
C GLN A 66 -2.64 -10.39 10.28
N TYR A 67 -3.95 -10.40 10.05
CA TYR A 67 -4.83 -11.53 9.78
C TYR A 67 -4.53 -12.78 10.61
N PRO A 68 -4.49 -12.69 11.96
CA PRO A 68 -4.22 -13.86 12.78
C PRO A 68 -5.37 -14.87 12.75
N THR A 69 -5.06 -16.14 12.94
CA THR A 69 -6.06 -17.12 13.41
C THR A 69 -6.47 -16.76 14.85
N LYS A 70 -7.70 -17.08 15.27
CA LYS A 70 -8.14 -16.90 16.67
C LYS A 70 -7.13 -17.43 17.69
N ARG A 71 -6.58 -18.63 17.48
CA ARG A 71 -5.56 -19.25 18.35
C ARG A 71 -4.28 -18.39 18.48
N LYS A 72 -3.75 -17.89 17.35
CA LYS A 72 -2.57 -17.01 17.35
C LYS A 72 -2.86 -15.68 18.03
N PHE A 73 -4.05 -15.11 17.82
CA PHE A 73 -4.47 -13.88 18.46
C PHE A 73 -4.51 -14.03 19.98
N ILE A 74 -5.21 -15.05 20.49
CA ILE A 74 -5.28 -15.36 21.93
C ILE A 74 -3.89 -15.59 22.53
N LYS A 75 -3.03 -16.33 21.82
CA LYS A 75 -1.64 -16.56 22.25
C LYS A 75 -0.85 -15.24 22.36
N GLU A 76 -1.07 -14.30 21.45
CA GLU A 76 -0.41 -12.99 21.55
C GLU A 76 -0.99 -12.17 22.70
N LEU A 77 -2.32 -12.09 22.85
CA LEU A 77 -2.98 -11.35 23.93
C LEU A 77 -2.44 -11.72 25.33
N LYS A 78 -2.21 -13.01 25.58
CA LYS A 78 -1.67 -13.54 26.84
C LYS A 78 -0.26 -13.02 27.20
N LYS A 79 0.45 -12.34 26.29
CA LYS A 79 1.76 -11.74 26.56
C LYS A 79 1.68 -10.39 27.30
N GLY A 80 0.48 -9.84 27.46
CA GLY A 80 0.23 -8.63 28.23
C GLY A 80 0.48 -7.35 27.44
N TYR A 81 -0.62 -6.62 27.18
CA TYR A 81 -0.64 -5.32 26.51
C TYR A 81 -1.53 -4.35 27.29
N ASP A 82 -1.19 -3.07 27.25
CA ASP A 82 -1.99 -2.00 27.88
C ASP A 82 -3.11 -1.55 26.94
N TYR A 83 -2.85 -1.53 25.63
CA TYR A 83 -3.83 -1.16 24.61
C TYR A 83 -3.88 -2.20 23.49
N VAL A 84 -5.09 -2.49 23.01
CA VAL A 84 -5.33 -3.30 21.81
C VAL A 84 -6.11 -2.48 20.78
N GLY A 85 -5.46 -2.11 19.68
CA GLY A 85 -6.05 -1.42 18.55
C GLY A 85 -6.61 -2.38 17.49
N LEU A 86 -7.86 -2.21 17.12
CA LEU A 86 -8.59 -3.05 16.17
C LEU A 86 -9.35 -2.19 15.16
N PRO A 87 -8.77 -1.96 13.95
CA PRO A 87 -9.51 -1.33 12.88
C PRO A 87 -10.50 -2.31 12.25
N PHE A 88 -11.65 -1.79 11.84
CA PHE A 88 -12.65 -2.55 11.11
C PHE A 88 -13.34 -1.67 10.05
N ILE A 89 -14.01 -2.33 9.11
CA ILE A 89 -14.99 -1.74 8.20
C ILE A 89 -16.37 -2.34 8.51
N LEU A 90 -17.45 -1.70 8.04
CA LEU A 90 -18.82 -2.12 8.33
C LEU A 90 -19.06 -3.62 8.05
N SER A 91 -18.61 -4.12 6.90
CA SER A 91 -18.76 -5.54 6.53
C SER A 91 -18.04 -6.53 7.46
N THR A 92 -17.12 -6.03 8.29
CA THR A 92 -16.36 -6.81 9.29
C THR A 92 -16.75 -6.47 10.73
N PHE A 93 -17.87 -5.77 10.95
CA PHE A 93 -18.35 -5.40 12.30
C PHE A 93 -18.53 -6.62 13.21
N HIS A 94 -19.14 -7.69 12.70
CA HIS A 94 -19.32 -8.95 13.43
C HIS A 94 -17.97 -9.58 13.86
N ARG A 95 -16.95 -9.54 13.01
CA ARG A 95 -15.58 -9.98 13.36
C ARG A 95 -14.96 -9.12 14.45
N MET A 96 -15.20 -7.80 14.41
CA MET A 96 -14.76 -6.89 15.44
C MET A 96 -15.38 -7.28 16.79
N LYS A 97 -16.70 -7.52 16.84
CA LYS A 97 -17.39 -7.97 18.07
C LYS A 97 -16.81 -9.26 18.64
N GLU A 98 -16.59 -10.27 17.78
CA GLU A 98 -15.96 -11.53 18.20
C GLU A 98 -14.58 -11.29 18.83
N MET A 99 -13.77 -10.41 18.23
CA MET A 99 -12.43 -10.13 18.73
C MET A 99 -12.42 -9.29 20.00
N THR A 100 -13.33 -8.32 20.13
CA THR A 100 -13.42 -7.53 21.37
C THR A 100 -13.86 -8.38 22.54
N ALA A 101 -14.77 -9.34 22.33
CA ALA A 101 -15.10 -10.36 23.33
C ALA A 101 -13.87 -11.18 23.75
N LEU A 102 -13.08 -11.68 22.79
CA LEU A 102 -11.83 -12.41 23.09
C LEU A 102 -10.80 -11.56 23.84
N ILE A 103 -10.71 -10.26 23.56
CA ILE A 103 -9.82 -9.36 24.30
C ILE A 103 -10.30 -9.24 25.75
N ARG A 104 -11.60 -9.04 25.98
CA ARG A 104 -12.16 -8.95 27.33
C ARG A 104 -11.96 -10.24 28.12
N GLU A 105 -12.05 -11.40 27.47
CA GLU A 105 -11.85 -12.71 28.10
C GLU A 105 -10.37 -12.96 28.46
N HIS A 106 -9.45 -12.73 27.52
CA HIS A 106 -8.05 -13.17 27.66
C HIS A 106 -7.05 -12.08 28.05
N ALA A 107 -7.46 -10.82 28.00
CA ALA A 107 -6.68 -9.66 28.41
C ALA A 107 -7.60 -8.57 29.01
N PRO A 108 -8.35 -8.86 30.09
CA PRO A 108 -9.35 -7.95 30.65
C PRO A 108 -8.79 -6.59 31.07
N GLN A 109 -7.50 -6.52 31.40
CA GLN A 109 -6.80 -5.28 31.75
C GLN A 109 -6.53 -4.36 30.55
N ALA A 110 -6.53 -4.89 29.31
CA ALA A 110 -6.17 -4.14 28.13
C ALA A 110 -7.30 -3.22 27.68
N LYS A 111 -6.96 -1.98 27.35
CA LYS A 111 -7.89 -0.99 26.80
C LYS A 111 -8.06 -1.18 25.30
N ILE A 112 -9.29 -1.28 24.83
CA ILE A 112 -9.62 -1.54 23.43
C ILE A 112 -9.80 -0.21 22.70
N VAL A 113 -9.09 -0.06 21.58
CA VAL A 113 -9.21 1.09 20.68
C VAL A 113 -9.78 0.62 19.35
N LEU A 114 -10.97 1.10 18.98
CA LEU A 114 -11.54 0.86 17.66
C LEU A 114 -11.14 1.95 16.67
N GLY A 115 -10.84 1.55 15.43
CA GLY A 115 -10.48 2.47 14.35
C GLY A 115 -10.95 2.01 12.98
N GLY A 116 -10.48 2.70 11.94
CA GLY A 116 -10.88 2.42 10.56
C GLY A 116 -12.25 2.97 10.19
N TYR A 117 -12.65 2.83 8.92
CA TYR A 117 -13.88 3.41 8.40
C TYR A 117 -15.16 2.86 9.03
N GLY A 118 -15.12 1.73 9.74
CA GLY A 118 -16.25 1.22 10.50
C GLY A 118 -16.65 2.12 11.69
N THR A 119 -15.78 3.02 12.15
CA THR A 119 -16.09 3.91 13.27
C THR A 119 -17.07 5.04 12.90
N VAL A 120 -17.56 5.11 11.66
CA VAL A 120 -18.71 5.96 11.28
C VAL A 120 -19.99 5.63 12.04
N LEU A 121 -20.08 4.42 12.59
CA LEU A 121 -21.19 4.00 13.46
C LEU A 121 -21.31 4.85 14.72
N SER A 122 -22.49 4.83 15.34
CA SER A 122 -22.79 5.68 16.49
C SER A 122 -22.01 5.23 17.73
N ASP A 123 -21.91 6.13 18.71
CA ASP A 123 -21.31 5.80 20.01
C ASP A 123 -22.08 4.70 20.75
N GLU A 124 -23.40 4.67 20.60
CA GLU A 124 -24.27 3.63 21.18
C GLU A 124 -23.88 2.24 20.67
N GLU A 125 -23.52 2.13 19.39
CA GLU A 125 -23.13 0.86 18.78
C GLU A 125 -21.72 0.42 19.16
N LEU A 126 -20.82 1.36 19.40
CA LEU A 126 -19.39 1.07 19.55
C LEU A 126 -18.92 1.02 21.00
N LYS A 127 -19.49 1.83 21.89
CA LYS A 127 -19.11 1.88 23.33
C LYS A 127 -19.19 0.52 24.03
N PRO A 128 -20.18 -0.37 23.75
CA PRO A 128 -20.21 -1.69 24.35
C PRO A 128 -18.98 -2.56 24.03
N HIS A 129 -18.24 -2.23 22.96
CA HIS A 129 -17.15 -3.05 22.43
C HIS A 129 -15.75 -2.45 22.66
N CYS A 130 -15.63 -1.25 23.23
CA CYS A 130 -14.35 -0.57 23.32
C CYS A 130 -14.21 0.40 24.49
N ASP A 131 -12.98 0.85 24.73
CA ASP A 131 -12.68 1.95 25.66
C ASP A 131 -12.48 3.28 24.91
N PHE A 132 -11.98 3.23 23.68
CA PHE A 132 -11.68 4.39 22.86
C PHE A 132 -12.07 4.18 21.39
N ILE A 133 -12.49 5.26 20.72
CA ILE A 133 -12.89 5.25 19.31
C ILE A 133 -12.07 6.30 18.54
N CYS A 134 -11.34 5.88 17.52
CA CYS A 134 -10.57 6.73 16.62
C CYS A 134 -11.42 7.06 15.36
N ARG A 135 -11.81 8.33 15.20
CA ARG A 135 -12.55 8.88 14.03
C ARG A 135 -11.75 9.95 13.28
N GLU A 136 -10.43 9.81 13.28
CA GLU A 136 -9.49 10.77 12.71
C GLU A 136 -8.22 10.07 12.22
N GLU A 137 -7.15 10.83 11.96
CA GLU A 137 -5.83 10.28 11.65
C GLU A 137 -5.27 9.50 12.85
N GLY A 138 -4.84 8.27 12.60
CA GLY A 138 -4.56 7.29 13.65
C GLY A 138 -3.26 7.50 14.42
N VAL A 139 -2.21 8.06 13.81
CA VAL A 139 -0.93 8.32 14.49
C VAL A 139 -1.13 9.40 15.55
N ALA A 140 -1.67 10.56 15.18
CA ALA A 140 -1.91 11.67 16.09
C ALA A 140 -2.84 11.27 17.24
N PHE A 141 -3.91 10.54 16.93
CA PHE A 141 -4.84 10.00 17.94
C PHE A 141 -4.11 9.09 18.94
N MET A 142 -3.37 8.10 18.45
CA MET A 142 -2.70 7.14 19.31
C MET A 142 -1.59 7.79 20.16
N ARG A 143 -0.83 8.74 19.60
CA ARG A 143 0.19 9.48 20.37
C ARG A 143 -0.44 10.26 21.52
N ARG A 144 -1.55 10.99 21.28
CA ARG A 144 -2.30 11.67 22.34
C ARG A 144 -2.82 10.70 23.39
N LEU A 145 -3.40 9.58 22.97
CA LEU A 145 -3.94 8.57 23.89
C LEU A 145 -2.85 7.95 24.78
N LEU A 146 -1.66 7.74 24.24
CA LEU A 146 -0.52 7.17 24.98
C LEU A 146 0.19 8.20 25.85
N GLY A 147 -0.02 9.50 25.61
CA GLY A 147 0.70 10.60 26.26
C GLY A 147 2.07 10.87 25.63
N GLU A 148 2.24 10.50 24.36
CA GLU A 148 3.45 10.75 23.58
C GLU A 148 3.45 12.17 22.99
N PRO A 149 4.61 12.82 22.83
CA PRO A 149 4.69 14.15 22.25
C PRO A 149 4.16 14.15 20.80
N GLU A 150 3.53 15.23 20.38
CA GLU A 150 3.09 15.37 18.99
C GLU A 150 4.28 15.30 18.02
N ARG A 151 4.05 14.69 16.85
CA ARG A 151 5.05 14.59 15.77
C ARG A 151 4.51 15.35 14.57
N PRO A 152 5.28 16.28 13.97
CA PRO A 152 4.85 16.95 12.76
C PRO A 152 4.88 16.01 11.56
N LEU A 153 4.00 16.25 10.60
CA LEU A 153 4.05 15.63 9.27
C LEU A 153 5.28 16.14 8.47
N PRO A 154 5.79 15.35 7.51
CA PRO A 154 5.38 13.98 7.21
C PRO A 154 5.84 12.98 8.28
N TYR A 155 4.99 12.00 8.57
CA TYR A 155 5.34 10.87 9.42
C TYR A 155 6.35 9.95 8.73
N GLU A 156 6.93 9.04 9.49
CA GLU A 156 7.80 8.02 8.93
C GLU A 156 6.98 6.99 8.16
N HIS A 157 7.10 7.05 6.83
CA HIS A 157 6.36 6.16 5.95
C HIS A 157 6.91 4.71 6.08
N PRO A 158 6.09 3.68 6.31
CA PRO A 158 6.54 2.29 6.33
C PRO A 158 6.62 1.70 4.91
N LEU A 159 7.64 0.89 4.64
CA LEU A 159 7.83 0.26 3.33
C LEU A 159 7.01 -1.05 3.19
N ILE A 160 5.75 -0.92 2.77
CA ILE A 160 4.81 -2.01 2.51
C ILE A 160 4.80 -2.39 1.02
N VAL A 161 5.07 -3.67 0.75
CA VAL A 161 5.08 -4.22 -0.62
C VAL A 161 3.95 -5.23 -0.79
N SER A 162 3.08 -4.96 -1.76
CA SER A 162 2.04 -5.89 -2.21
C SER A 162 2.56 -6.73 -3.38
N THR A 163 2.23 -8.02 -3.42
CA THR A 163 2.63 -8.92 -4.51
C THR A 163 1.42 -9.24 -5.38
N LEU A 164 1.52 -8.93 -6.67
CA LEU A 164 0.52 -9.31 -7.67
C LEU A 164 0.80 -10.72 -8.17
N LYS A 165 -0.24 -11.54 -8.25
CA LYS A 165 -0.20 -12.88 -8.84
C LYS A 165 -1.11 -12.96 -10.05
N VAL A 166 -0.64 -13.67 -11.07
CA VAL A 166 -1.43 -14.13 -12.23
C VAL A 166 -1.18 -15.62 -12.36
N PHE A 167 -2.25 -16.40 -12.54
CA PHE A 167 -2.19 -17.87 -12.52
C PHE A 167 -1.47 -18.42 -11.28
N SER A 168 -1.81 -17.86 -10.10
CA SER A 168 -1.21 -18.20 -8.79
C SER A 168 0.30 -17.94 -8.66
N LEU A 169 0.96 -17.42 -9.70
CA LEU A 169 2.39 -17.12 -9.72
C LEU A 169 2.63 -15.62 -9.50
N PRO A 170 3.62 -15.24 -8.68
CA PRO A 170 3.96 -13.84 -8.48
C PRO A 170 4.53 -13.24 -9.77
N VAL A 171 3.96 -12.13 -10.23
CA VAL A 171 4.37 -11.45 -11.47
C VAL A 171 4.91 -10.04 -11.23
N SER A 172 4.54 -9.40 -10.12
CA SER A 172 5.08 -8.10 -9.76
C SER A 172 5.03 -7.78 -8.27
N LYS A 173 5.84 -6.79 -7.87
CA LYS A 173 5.91 -6.24 -6.52
C LYS A 173 5.62 -4.74 -6.59
N THR A 174 4.64 -4.29 -5.82
CA THR A 174 4.15 -2.91 -5.83
C THR A 174 4.33 -2.27 -4.45
N GLY A 175 4.99 -1.12 -4.40
CA GLY A 175 5.16 -0.32 -3.20
C GLY A 175 3.89 0.49 -2.94
N MET A 176 3.40 0.47 -1.70
CA MET A 176 2.22 1.23 -1.32
C MET A 176 2.63 2.59 -0.78
N ILE A 177 2.24 3.67 -1.44
CA ILE A 177 2.51 5.05 -1.03
C ILE A 177 1.23 5.62 -0.41
N PHE A 178 1.33 6.19 0.78
CA PHE A 178 0.20 6.80 1.49
C PHE A 178 0.35 8.31 1.37
N GLY A 179 -0.24 8.90 0.33
CA GLY A 179 -0.07 10.32 0.03
C GLY A 179 -0.98 11.21 0.87
N GLY A 180 -2.18 10.73 1.19
CA GLY A 180 -3.15 11.47 1.97
C GLY A 180 -4.39 10.65 2.34
N LEU A 181 -5.23 11.23 3.18
CA LEU A 181 -6.49 10.66 3.67
C LEU A 181 -7.64 11.63 3.39
N GLY A 182 -8.82 11.09 3.10
CA GLY A 182 -10.01 11.90 2.80
C GLY A 182 -10.00 12.46 1.37
N CYS A 183 -11.11 13.10 1.01
CA CYS A 183 -11.31 13.67 -0.33
C CYS A 183 -12.24 14.88 -0.23
N ALA A 184 -11.92 15.96 -0.94
CA ALA A 184 -12.72 17.19 -0.95
C ALA A 184 -13.94 17.15 -1.87
N ASN A 185 -14.02 16.20 -2.81
CA ASN A 185 -15.07 16.14 -3.83
C ASN A 185 -16.49 15.98 -3.25
N GLY A 186 -16.65 15.31 -2.10
CA GLY A 186 -17.92 15.29 -1.37
C GLY A 186 -19.09 14.57 -2.07
N CYS A 187 -18.83 13.51 -2.84
CA CYS A 187 -19.89 12.65 -3.36
C CYS A 187 -20.74 12.10 -2.20
N ASP A 188 -22.06 12.16 -2.34
CA ASP A 188 -23.06 11.90 -1.30
C ASP A 188 -23.10 10.46 -0.78
N PHE A 189 -22.51 9.50 -1.49
CA PHE A 189 -22.36 8.10 -1.06
C PHE A 189 -20.98 7.78 -0.48
N CYS A 190 -19.99 8.67 -0.62
CA CYS A 190 -18.59 8.32 -0.45
C CYS A 190 -18.15 8.37 1.02
N CYS A 191 -17.93 7.19 1.61
CA CYS A 191 -17.44 7.07 2.99
C CYS A 191 -16.12 7.80 3.22
N THR A 192 -15.18 7.77 2.27
CA THR A 192 -13.89 8.48 2.38
C THR A 192 -14.06 9.99 2.54
N SER A 193 -14.94 10.59 1.74
CA SER A 193 -15.21 12.02 1.81
C SER A 193 -15.84 12.40 3.16
N HIS A 194 -16.87 11.67 3.59
CA HIS A 194 -17.64 12.05 4.77
C HIS A 194 -16.95 11.69 6.09
N PHE A 195 -16.16 10.61 6.14
CA PHE A 195 -15.32 10.28 7.32
C PHE A 195 -14.40 11.43 7.70
N PHE A 196 -13.74 12.04 6.70
CA PHE A 196 -12.85 13.18 6.90
C PHE A 196 -13.53 14.54 6.69
N LYS A 197 -14.87 14.61 6.79
CA LYS A 197 -15.65 15.86 6.71
C LYS A 197 -15.34 16.71 5.47
N ARG A 198 -15.17 16.04 4.33
CA ARG A 198 -14.80 16.63 3.01
C ARG A 198 -13.46 17.37 3.04
N LYS A 199 -12.55 16.97 3.93
CA LYS A 199 -11.19 17.47 4.00
C LYS A 199 -10.22 16.43 3.47
N HIS A 200 -9.14 16.92 2.89
CA HIS A 200 -7.99 16.11 2.50
C HIS A 200 -6.84 16.37 3.47
N ILE A 201 -6.43 15.33 4.20
CA ILE A 201 -5.27 15.32 5.09
C ILE A 201 -4.07 14.80 4.30
N ARG A 202 -3.11 15.67 4.01
CA ARG A 202 -1.90 15.30 3.25
C ARG A 202 -0.87 14.68 4.20
N LEU A 203 -0.71 13.35 4.11
CA LEU A 203 0.32 12.64 4.89
C LEU A 203 1.74 12.93 4.37
N LEU A 204 1.84 13.16 3.06
CA LEU A 204 3.05 13.62 2.38
C LEU A 204 2.73 14.99 1.75
N GLU A 205 3.23 16.09 2.30
CA GLU A 205 2.74 17.44 1.96
C GLU A 205 3.08 17.82 0.51
N THR A 206 4.29 17.50 0.06
CA THR A 206 4.86 17.99 -1.21
C THR A 206 5.01 16.88 -2.25
N GLY A 207 5.26 17.27 -3.51
CA GLY A 207 5.65 16.32 -4.55
C GLY A 207 7.01 15.67 -4.24
N ARG A 208 7.91 16.41 -3.57
CA ARG A 208 9.21 15.93 -3.08
C ARG A 208 9.06 14.78 -2.10
N ASP A 209 8.14 14.88 -1.14
CA ASP A 209 7.90 13.85 -0.12
C ASP A 209 7.47 12.52 -0.75
N ILE A 210 6.56 12.55 -1.75
CA ILE A 210 6.14 11.36 -2.49
C ILE A 210 7.33 10.74 -3.23
N TYR A 211 8.12 11.55 -3.93
CA TYR A 211 9.29 11.08 -4.66
C TYR A 211 10.31 10.43 -3.72
N ASP A 212 10.58 11.02 -2.55
CA ASP A 212 11.58 10.50 -1.62
C ASP A 212 11.19 9.14 -1.05
N VAL A 213 9.91 8.95 -0.75
CA VAL A 213 9.40 7.63 -0.35
C VAL A 213 9.58 6.62 -1.49
N MET A 214 9.26 6.97 -2.74
CA MET A 214 9.44 6.09 -3.90
C MET A 214 10.91 5.71 -4.14
N VAL A 215 11.84 6.66 -4.02
CA VAL A 215 13.28 6.38 -4.12
C VAL A 215 13.74 5.46 -3.01
N ARG A 216 13.30 5.67 -1.77
CA ARG A 216 13.61 4.77 -0.65
C ARG A 216 13.10 3.35 -0.89
N TYR A 217 11.90 3.18 -1.46
CA TYR A 217 11.42 1.85 -1.90
C TYR A 217 12.31 1.22 -2.98
N GLN A 218 12.80 2.01 -3.95
CA GLN A 218 13.74 1.50 -4.96
C GLN A 218 15.03 1.01 -4.32
N GLU A 219 15.61 1.82 -3.42
CA GLU A 219 16.89 1.55 -2.78
C GLU A 219 16.82 0.38 -1.79
N GLU A 220 15.77 0.30 -0.97
CA GLU A 220 15.66 -0.70 0.09
C GLU A 220 14.91 -1.97 -0.31
N LYS A 221 14.01 -1.90 -1.29
CA LYS A 221 13.13 -3.03 -1.67
C LYS A 221 13.25 -3.44 -3.14
N GLY A 222 14.00 -2.70 -3.97
CA GLY A 222 14.12 -2.97 -5.41
C GLY A 222 12.81 -2.82 -6.18
N VAL A 223 11.86 -2.07 -5.63
CA VAL A 223 10.51 -1.92 -6.20
C VAL A 223 10.47 -0.75 -7.17
N ARG A 224 9.87 -0.96 -8.35
CA ARG A 224 9.74 0.07 -9.41
C ARG A 224 8.28 0.43 -9.74
N GLN A 225 7.33 -0.35 -9.22
CA GLN A 225 5.90 -0.16 -9.38
C GLN A 225 5.31 0.35 -8.07
N PHE A 226 4.40 1.31 -8.15
CA PHE A 226 3.83 2.00 -7.00
C PHE A 226 2.32 2.17 -7.15
N THR A 227 1.62 2.07 -6.03
CA THR A 227 0.24 2.57 -5.93
C THR A 227 0.24 3.74 -4.96
N VAL A 228 -0.18 4.91 -5.44
CA VAL A 228 -0.35 6.11 -4.61
C VAL A 228 -1.79 6.13 -4.12
N LEU A 229 -1.97 5.88 -2.82
CA LEU A 229 -3.23 5.99 -2.10
C LEU A 229 -3.38 7.45 -1.65
N ASP A 230 -4.02 8.24 -2.50
CA ASP A 230 -4.34 9.66 -2.31
C ASP A 230 -5.39 10.04 -3.37
N GLU A 231 -6.61 10.37 -2.94
CA GLU A 231 -7.73 10.69 -3.84
C GLU A 231 -7.53 12.02 -4.59
N ASP A 232 -6.69 12.92 -4.04
CA ASP A 232 -6.55 14.29 -4.48
C ASP A 232 -5.12 14.63 -4.98
N PHE A 233 -4.22 13.62 -5.11
CA PHE A 233 -2.83 13.82 -5.55
C PHE A 233 -2.74 14.60 -6.86
N LEU A 234 -3.51 14.20 -7.88
CA LEU A 234 -3.56 14.89 -9.18
C LEU A 234 -4.51 16.10 -9.18
N LEU A 235 -5.38 16.24 -8.19
CA LEU A 235 -6.25 17.40 -8.10
C LEU A 235 -5.45 18.66 -7.71
N ASN A 236 -4.46 18.51 -6.82
CA ASN A 236 -3.53 19.58 -6.47
C ASN A 236 -2.41 19.72 -7.51
N LYS A 237 -2.64 20.57 -8.52
CA LYS A 237 -1.71 20.79 -9.64
C LYS A 237 -0.31 21.22 -9.21
N ARG A 238 -0.19 22.07 -8.19
CA ARG A 238 1.13 22.51 -7.70
C ARG A 238 1.95 21.33 -7.19
N ARG A 239 1.34 20.47 -6.36
CA ARG A 239 2.00 19.28 -5.78
C ARG A 239 2.36 18.25 -6.86
N ALA A 240 1.46 18.00 -7.81
CA ALA A 240 1.71 17.08 -8.91
C ALA A 240 2.81 17.56 -9.87
N MET A 241 2.83 18.86 -10.22
CA MET A 241 3.87 19.42 -11.09
C MET A 241 5.22 19.57 -10.40
N GLU A 242 5.26 19.78 -9.09
CA GLU A 242 6.49 19.66 -8.30
C GLU A 242 7.06 18.24 -8.40
N PHE A 243 6.22 17.21 -8.22
CA PHE A 243 6.62 15.81 -8.40
C PHE A 243 7.14 15.55 -9.81
N HIS A 244 6.42 15.98 -10.86
CA HIS A 244 6.85 15.88 -12.26
C HIS A 244 8.22 16.48 -12.48
N LYS A 245 8.44 17.73 -12.03
CA LYS A 245 9.73 18.42 -12.15
C LYS A 245 10.87 17.60 -11.55
N ILE A 246 10.71 17.13 -10.31
CA ILE A 246 11.73 16.35 -9.60
C ILE A 246 12.00 15.01 -10.28
N VAL A 247 10.96 14.30 -10.76
CA VAL A 247 11.10 13.05 -11.52
C VAL A 247 11.92 13.26 -12.79
N MET A 248 11.62 14.34 -13.52
CA MET A 248 12.29 14.68 -14.77
C MET A 248 13.75 15.08 -14.55
N GLU A 249 14.03 15.93 -13.56
CA GLU A 249 15.40 16.36 -13.20
C GLU A 249 16.29 15.17 -12.81
N ASN A 250 15.75 14.22 -12.04
CA ASN A 250 16.47 13.02 -11.61
C ASN A 250 16.42 11.88 -12.63
N GLN A 251 15.73 12.09 -13.75
CA GLN A 251 15.54 11.13 -14.85
C GLN A 251 15.10 9.74 -14.39
N LYS A 252 14.28 9.66 -13.33
CA LYS A 252 13.75 8.40 -12.81
C LYS A 252 12.62 7.88 -13.70
N THR A 253 12.45 6.56 -13.74
CA THR A 253 11.33 5.93 -14.43
C THR A 253 10.58 5.05 -13.45
N PHE A 254 9.36 5.49 -13.12
CA PHE A 254 8.43 4.80 -12.25
C PHE A 254 7.27 4.21 -13.05
N SER A 255 6.59 3.22 -12.48
CA SER A 255 5.24 2.80 -12.86
C SER A 255 4.31 3.10 -11.69
N ILE A 256 3.33 3.96 -11.91
CA ILE A 256 2.48 4.51 -10.86
C ILE A 256 1.03 4.29 -11.24
N PHE A 257 0.32 3.62 -10.33
CA PHE A 257 -1.12 3.56 -10.29
C PHE A 257 -1.66 4.61 -9.30
N ALA A 258 -2.53 5.51 -9.75
CA ALA A 258 -3.07 6.59 -8.93
C ALA A 258 -4.60 6.73 -9.08
N PHE A 259 -5.23 7.44 -8.15
CA PHE A 259 -6.65 7.78 -8.18
C PHE A 259 -6.81 9.15 -8.81
N ALA A 260 -7.83 9.32 -9.66
CA ALA A 260 -8.04 10.60 -10.32
C ALA A 260 -9.49 10.81 -10.76
N SER A 261 -9.93 12.06 -10.68
CA SER A 261 -11.17 12.51 -11.29
C SER A 261 -10.93 13.03 -12.72
N ILE A 262 -11.99 13.12 -13.54
CA ILE A 262 -11.90 13.73 -14.87
C ILE A 262 -11.47 15.20 -14.76
N LYS A 263 -11.99 15.91 -13.74
CA LYS A 263 -11.60 17.28 -13.40
C LYS A 263 -10.10 17.40 -13.13
N ALA A 264 -9.53 16.48 -12.35
CA ALA A 264 -8.09 16.44 -12.09
C ALA A 264 -7.29 16.18 -13.38
N LEU A 265 -7.65 15.15 -14.14
CA LEU A 265 -6.93 14.75 -15.36
C LEU A 265 -6.99 15.79 -16.47
N SER A 266 -8.05 16.60 -16.52
CA SER A 266 -8.20 17.68 -17.50
C SER A 266 -7.19 18.82 -17.32
N GLN A 267 -6.44 18.83 -16.20
CA GLN A 267 -5.40 19.83 -15.92
C GLN A 267 -4.03 19.48 -16.55
N TYR A 268 -3.88 18.28 -17.12
CA TYR A 268 -2.62 17.73 -17.62
C TYR A 268 -2.77 17.16 -19.02
N SER A 269 -1.68 17.16 -19.77
CA SER A 269 -1.52 16.32 -20.94
C SER A 269 -1.22 14.87 -20.53
N CYS A 270 -1.62 13.90 -21.37
CA CYS A 270 -1.23 12.50 -21.15
C CYS A 270 0.29 12.29 -21.22
N ARG A 271 1.00 13.19 -21.92
CA ARG A 271 2.46 13.24 -21.94
C ARG A 271 3.04 13.52 -20.56
N GLU A 272 2.56 14.55 -19.87
CA GLU A 272 3.02 14.90 -18.51
C GLU A 272 2.73 13.76 -17.52
N LEU A 273 1.55 13.14 -17.60
CA LEU A 273 1.21 11.98 -16.77
C LEU A 273 2.20 10.81 -17.00
N ALA A 274 2.48 10.49 -18.26
CA ALA A 274 3.44 9.44 -18.59
C ALA A 274 4.88 9.79 -18.15
N GLU A 275 5.27 11.07 -18.21
CA GLU A 275 6.56 11.58 -17.72
C GLU A 275 6.68 11.49 -16.18
N MET A 276 5.60 11.74 -15.44
CA MET A 276 5.53 11.47 -13.99
C MET A 276 5.74 9.97 -13.67
N GLY A 277 5.57 9.09 -14.65
CA GLY A 277 5.59 7.64 -14.49
C GLY A 277 4.21 7.03 -14.27
N ILE A 278 3.14 7.82 -14.37
CA ILE A 278 1.76 7.35 -14.23
C ILE A 278 1.40 6.54 -15.47
N ASP A 279 1.10 5.27 -15.23
CA ASP A 279 0.67 4.30 -16.25
C ASP A 279 -0.54 3.48 -15.81
N GLY A 280 -1.15 3.85 -14.68
CA GLY A 280 -2.43 3.33 -14.23
C GLY A 280 -3.24 4.40 -13.51
N LEU A 281 -4.52 4.48 -13.84
CA LEU A 281 -5.46 5.41 -13.24
C LEU A 281 -6.75 4.69 -12.85
N TRP A 282 -7.24 4.99 -11.66
CA TRP A 282 -8.61 4.69 -11.26
C TRP A 282 -9.49 5.92 -11.45
N ILE A 283 -10.49 5.81 -12.33
CA ILE A 283 -11.41 6.91 -12.69
C ILE A 283 -12.87 6.50 -12.44
N GLY A 284 -13.60 7.30 -11.68
CA GLY A 284 -15.06 7.15 -11.52
C GLY A 284 -15.82 7.60 -12.76
N TYR A 285 -16.36 6.64 -13.52
CA TYR A 285 -17.37 6.86 -14.58
C TYR A 285 -18.78 7.05 -13.97
N GLU A 286 -19.02 6.48 -12.79
CA GLU A 286 -20.23 6.63 -11.96
C GLU A 286 -21.51 6.30 -12.74
N GLY A 287 -22.23 7.33 -13.20
CA GLY A 287 -23.34 7.23 -14.13
C GLY A 287 -23.49 8.56 -14.88
N THR A 288 -24.13 8.52 -16.03
CA THR A 288 -24.16 9.64 -17.01
C THR A 288 -25.01 10.81 -16.56
N ARG A 289 -25.92 10.60 -15.60
CA ARG A 289 -26.78 11.65 -15.02
C ARG A 289 -26.51 11.87 -13.53
N SER A 290 -25.37 11.41 -13.03
CA SER A 290 -25.03 11.52 -11.60
C SER A 290 -24.74 12.96 -11.15
N GLY A 291 -24.31 13.84 -12.06
CA GLY A 291 -24.15 15.27 -11.81
C GLY A 291 -22.95 15.65 -10.92
N TYR A 292 -22.03 14.73 -10.62
CA TYR A 292 -20.88 15.04 -9.76
C TYR A 292 -19.86 15.96 -10.44
N GLU A 293 -19.46 17.05 -9.77
CA GLU A 293 -18.48 18.02 -10.30
C GLU A 293 -17.13 17.38 -10.68
N LYS A 294 -16.72 16.30 -10.02
CA LYS A 294 -15.48 15.58 -10.31
C LYS A 294 -15.43 15.01 -11.74
N GLN A 295 -16.59 14.89 -12.40
CA GLN A 295 -16.71 14.41 -13.77
C GLN A 295 -16.59 15.51 -14.83
N GLN A 296 -16.55 16.78 -14.43
CA GLN A 296 -16.41 17.90 -15.35
C GLN A 296 -15.01 17.95 -15.98
N GLY A 297 -14.90 18.46 -17.20
CA GLY A 297 -13.63 18.61 -17.92
C GLY A 297 -13.68 17.99 -19.32
N ARG A 298 -12.58 17.36 -19.74
CA ARG A 298 -12.48 16.65 -21.02
C ARG A 298 -13.52 15.54 -21.12
N SER A 299 -14.11 15.38 -22.30
CA SER A 299 -14.98 14.24 -22.59
C SER A 299 -14.24 12.91 -22.37
N VAL A 300 -14.91 11.95 -21.73
CA VAL A 300 -14.37 10.58 -21.56
C VAL A 300 -14.10 9.90 -22.90
N GLY A 301 -14.84 10.28 -23.94
CA GLY A 301 -14.65 9.82 -25.32
C GLY A 301 -13.30 10.21 -25.91
N ASP A 302 -12.73 11.34 -25.47
CA ASP A 302 -11.42 11.81 -25.93
C ASP A 302 -10.30 11.43 -24.95
N LEU A 303 -10.58 11.55 -23.65
CA LEU A 303 -9.60 11.31 -22.59
C LEU A 303 -9.16 9.84 -22.54
N PHE A 304 -10.09 8.87 -22.59
CA PHE A 304 -9.73 7.46 -22.45
C PHE A 304 -8.88 6.95 -23.62
N PRO A 305 -9.22 7.24 -24.90
CA PRO A 305 -8.33 6.91 -26.03
C PRO A 305 -6.94 7.54 -25.92
N ASP A 306 -6.86 8.80 -25.49
CA ASP A 306 -5.59 9.51 -25.34
C ASP A 306 -4.70 8.90 -24.24
N LEU A 307 -5.29 8.59 -23.07
CA LEU A 307 -4.61 7.87 -21.99
C LEU A 307 -4.06 6.51 -22.47
N LYS A 308 -4.90 5.71 -23.15
CA LYS A 308 -4.48 4.40 -23.70
C LYS A 308 -3.38 4.55 -24.75
N ARG A 309 -3.43 5.59 -25.58
CA ARG A 309 -2.40 5.88 -26.59
C ARG A 309 -1.03 6.05 -25.94
N HIS A 310 -0.98 6.68 -24.76
CA HIS A 310 0.22 6.89 -23.96
C HIS A 310 0.57 5.71 -23.03
N GLY A 311 -0.14 4.59 -23.13
CA GLY A 311 0.13 3.40 -22.32
C GLY A 311 -0.43 3.45 -20.90
N ILE A 312 -1.33 4.39 -20.62
CA ILE A 312 -1.95 4.57 -19.30
C ILE A 312 -3.18 3.67 -19.20
N LEU A 313 -3.12 2.69 -18.30
CA LEU A 313 -4.23 1.80 -17.97
C LEU A 313 -5.33 2.58 -17.26
N VAL A 314 -6.59 2.30 -17.62
CA VAL A 314 -7.74 2.85 -16.90
C VAL A 314 -8.50 1.71 -16.25
N LEU A 315 -8.59 1.76 -14.92
CA LEU A 315 -9.61 1.09 -14.13
C LEU A 315 -10.78 2.07 -14.00
N SER A 316 -11.96 1.69 -14.47
CA SER A 316 -13.13 2.56 -14.42
C SER A 316 -14.21 2.00 -13.50
N SER A 317 -14.73 2.82 -12.59
CA SER A 317 -15.85 2.44 -11.72
C SER A 317 -17.17 3.02 -12.23
N MET A 318 -18.20 2.18 -12.30
CA MET A 318 -19.58 2.55 -12.61
C MET A 318 -20.49 2.15 -11.44
N ILE A 319 -21.48 2.98 -11.14
CA ILE A 319 -22.47 2.74 -10.10
C ILE A 319 -23.78 2.30 -10.75
N VAL A 320 -24.43 1.31 -10.13
CA VAL A 320 -25.77 0.84 -10.49
C VAL A 320 -26.75 1.07 -9.34
N GLY A 321 -28.01 1.36 -9.67
CA GLY A 321 -29.07 1.63 -8.69
C GLY A 321 -29.19 3.10 -8.26
N PHE A 322 -28.69 4.06 -9.04
CA PHE A 322 -29.11 5.47 -8.86
C PHE A 322 -30.60 5.62 -9.13
N ASP A 323 -31.30 6.50 -8.42
CA ASP A 323 -32.76 6.70 -8.53
C ASP A 323 -33.29 6.88 -9.97
N TYR A 324 -32.50 7.44 -10.89
CA TYR A 324 -32.89 7.65 -12.29
C TYR A 324 -32.65 6.43 -13.20
N GLN A 325 -31.99 5.38 -12.72
CA GLN A 325 -31.58 4.23 -13.51
C GLN A 325 -32.67 3.17 -13.52
N ASP A 326 -33.28 2.93 -14.67
CA ASP A 326 -33.95 1.66 -14.98
C ASP A 326 -32.96 0.68 -15.66
N ARG A 327 -33.46 -0.47 -16.12
CA ARG A 327 -32.62 -1.50 -16.74
C ARG A 327 -32.03 -1.03 -18.07
N GLU A 328 -32.80 -0.28 -18.83
CA GLU A 328 -32.43 0.27 -20.14
C GLU A 328 -31.31 1.29 -19.99
N VAL A 329 -31.40 2.17 -19.00
CA VAL A 329 -30.39 3.16 -18.64
C VAL A 329 -29.10 2.46 -18.18
N ILE A 330 -29.16 1.50 -17.25
CA ILE A 330 -27.97 0.76 -16.80
C ILE A 330 -27.25 0.13 -17.99
N ARG A 331 -28.00 -0.52 -18.89
CA ARG A 331 -27.42 -1.11 -20.11
C ARG A 331 -26.85 -0.07 -21.07
N ALA A 332 -27.49 1.08 -21.22
CA ALA A 332 -26.99 2.17 -22.06
C ALA A 332 -25.67 2.74 -21.52
N GLU A 333 -25.58 2.94 -20.20
CA GLU A 333 -24.38 3.42 -19.53
C GLU A 333 -23.24 2.40 -19.59
N LEU A 334 -23.54 1.12 -19.38
CA LEU A 334 -22.60 0.02 -19.59
C LEU A 334 -22.10 -0.01 -21.05
N ARG A 335 -23.00 0.10 -22.04
CA ARG A 335 -22.59 0.19 -23.47
C ARG A 335 -21.70 1.41 -23.72
N GLY A 336 -21.92 2.53 -23.03
CA GLY A 336 -21.04 3.69 -23.05
C GLY A 336 -19.65 3.35 -22.54
N LEU A 337 -19.56 2.79 -21.33
CA LEU A 337 -18.29 2.41 -20.70
C LEU A 337 -17.51 1.38 -21.53
N LEU A 338 -18.16 0.31 -21.99
CA LEU A 338 -17.50 -0.76 -22.76
C LEU A 338 -16.96 -0.25 -24.11
N ARG A 339 -17.58 0.77 -24.72
CA ARG A 339 -17.04 1.45 -25.91
C ARG A 339 -15.72 2.15 -25.62
N LEU A 340 -15.53 2.68 -24.41
CA LEU A 340 -14.25 3.25 -23.97
C LEU A 340 -13.16 2.20 -23.74
N ARG A 341 -13.51 0.90 -23.71
CA ARG A 341 -12.58 -0.24 -23.57
C ARG A 341 -11.56 -0.06 -22.43
N PRO A 342 -12.01 0.16 -21.18
CA PRO A 342 -11.10 0.25 -20.04
C PRO A 342 -10.29 -1.05 -19.87
N ALA A 343 -9.15 -0.97 -19.20
CA ALA A 343 -8.32 -2.14 -18.91
C ALA A 343 -8.95 -2.99 -17.79
N LEU A 344 -9.56 -2.32 -16.82
CA LEU A 344 -10.29 -2.92 -15.71
C LEU A 344 -11.59 -2.14 -15.46
N SER A 345 -12.62 -2.82 -14.95
CA SER A 345 -13.91 -2.21 -14.66
C SER A 345 -14.38 -2.62 -13.28
N GLN A 346 -14.93 -1.71 -12.49
CA GLN A 346 -15.60 -2.01 -11.23
C GLN A 346 -17.06 -1.58 -11.33
N PHE A 347 -17.96 -2.41 -10.82
CA PHE A 347 -19.39 -2.12 -10.76
C PHE A 347 -19.85 -2.24 -9.31
N LEU A 348 -20.36 -1.16 -8.72
CA LEU A 348 -20.85 -1.14 -7.34
C LEU A 348 -22.31 -0.70 -7.29
N ILE A 349 -23.07 -1.27 -6.37
CA ILE A 349 -24.44 -0.83 -6.08
C ILE A 349 -24.39 0.46 -5.26
N TYR A 350 -25.26 1.41 -5.62
CA TYR A 350 -25.44 2.67 -4.91
C TYR A 350 -25.91 2.41 -3.48
N GLY A 351 -24.99 2.57 -2.51
CA GLY A 351 -25.16 2.08 -1.15
C GLY A 351 -25.20 3.20 -0.10
N PRO A 352 -26.20 3.23 0.80
CA PRO A 352 -26.29 4.21 1.89
C PRO A 352 -25.27 3.86 2.98
N THR A 353 -24.10 4.48 3.00
CA THR A 353 -23.15 4.24 4.11
C THR A 353 -23.47 5.17 5.29
N PRO A 354 -23.58 4.69 6.55
CA PRO A 354 -23.79 5.54 7.71
C PRO A 354 -22.83 6.74 7.75
N GLY A 355 -23.38 7.92 8.07
CA GLY A 355 -22.65 9.18 8.08
C GLY A 355 -22.53 9.90 6.72
N THR A 356 -23.13 9.36 5.66
CA THR A 356 -23.17 10.00 4.34
C THR A 356 -24.53 10.70 4.07
N PRO A 357 -24.58 11.77 3.25
CA PRO A 357 -25.82 12.42 2.88
C PRO A 357 -26.83 11.47 2.22
N PHE A 358 -26.35 10.52 1.40
CA PHE A 358 -27.23 9.53 0.81
C PHE A 358 -27.90 8.65 1.88
N TYR A 359 -27.15 8.20 2.90
CA TYR A 359 -27.74 7.47 4.03
C TYR A 359 -28.79 8.29 4.78
N THR A 360 -28.48 9.53 5.15
CA THR A 360 -29.44 10.43 5.83
C THR A 360 -30.71 10.63 5.01
N ARG A 361 -30.59 10.79 3.69
CA ARG A 361 -31.73 10.93 2.79
C ARG A 361 -32.59 9.66 2.77
N MET A 362 -31.97 8.48 2.65
CA MET A 362 -32.70 7.20 2.61
C MET A 362 -33.42 6.86 3.92
N GLU A 363 -32.85 7.24 5.06
CA GLU A 363 -33.54 7.14 6.35
C GLU A 363 -34.73 8.10 6.43
N ALA A 364 -34.53 9.37 6.08
CA ALA A 364 -35.59 10.39 6.14
C ALA A 364 -36.77 10.08 5.20
N GLU A 365 -36.49 9.50 4.03
CA GLU A 365 -37.50 9.09 3.05
C GLU A 365 -38.14 7.72 3.39
N GLY A 366 -37.69 7.02 4.45
CA GLY A 366 -38.19 5.68 4.79
C GLY A 366 -37.89 4.61 3.73
N ARG A 367 -36.82 4.80 2.95
CA ARG A 367 -36.47 3.95 1.80
C ARG A 367 -35.42 2.89 2.12
N MET A 368 -35.02 2.74 3.38
CA MET A 368 -34.16 1.64 3.79
C MET A 368 -34.93 0.31 3.71
N ARG A 369 -34.33 -0.74 3.13
CA ARG A 369 -35.01 -2.03 2.97
C ARG A 369 -35.16 -2.75 4.32
N PRO A 370 -36.38 -3.13 4.75
CA PRO A 370 -36.60 -3.80 6.04
C PRO A 370 -35.79 -5.08 6.23
N VAL A 371 -35.72 -5.95 5.21
CA VAL A 371 -34.97 -7.22 5.24
C VAL A 371 -33.47 -7.06 5.54
N VAL A 372 -32.96 -5.84 5.37
CA VAL A 372 -31.58 -5.47 5.68
C VAL A 372 -31.52 -4.76 7.04
N THR A 373 -32.47 -3.87 7.36
CA THR A 373 -32.42 -3.03 8.58
C THR A 373 -33.03 -3.63 9.83
N GLU A 374 -33.90 -4.65 9.73
CA GLU A 374 -34.46 -5.39 10.87
C GLU A 374 -33.36 -6.08 11.70
N ASP A 375 -32.24 -6.40 11.07
CA ASP A 375 -31.02 -6.91 11.71
C ASP A 375 -29.86 -5.98 11.37
N ARG A 376 -29.48 -5.11 12.33
CA ARG A 376 -28.36 -4.16 12.16
C ARG A 376 -27.05 -4.86 11.83
N GLU A 377 -26.78 -6.04 12.39
CA GLU A 377 -25.54 -6.77 12.06
C GLU A 377 -25.55 -7.26 10.62
N LYS A 378 -26.70 -7.77 10.16
CA LYS A 378 -26.90 -8.15 8.76
C LYS A 378 -26.78 -6.94 7.84
N TYR A 379 -27.27 -5.76 8.22
CA TYR A 379 -27.05 -4.53 7.48
C TYR A 379 -25.55 -4.24 7.30
N PHE A 380 -24.79 -4.17 8.40
CA PHE A 380 -23.36 -3.86 8.33
C PHE A 380 -22.58 -4.89 7.53
N ARG A 381 -22.86 -6.17 7.72
CA ARG A 381 -22.27 -7.28 6.95
C ARG A 381 -22.47 -7.10 5.44
N ASN A 382 -23.59 -6.51 5.02
CA ASN A 382 -23.96 -6.31 3.63
C ASN A 382 -23.52 -4.95 3.05
N CYS A 383 -22.96 -4.04 3.85
CA CYS A 383 -22.36 -2.78 3.37
C CYS A 383 -21.05 -3.03 2.58
N THR A 384 -21.17 -3.67 1.41
CA THR A 384 -20.07 -4.14 0.57
C THR A 384 -20.08 -3.56 -0.85
N GLY A 385 -21.18 -2.90 -1.24
CA GLY A 385 -21.42 -2.45 -2.61
C GLY A 385 -21.94 -3.55 -3.55
N PHE A 386 -22.36 -4.70 -3.02
CA PHE A 386 -22.90 -5.85 -3.79
C PHE A 386 -24.28 -6.32 -3.34
N THR A 387 -24.88 -5.61 -2.38
CA THR A 387 -26.23 -5.86 -1.90
C THR A 387 -27.05 -4.59 -2.06
N SER A 388 -28.26 -4.69 -2.61
CA SER A 388 -29.18 -3.54 -2.67
C SER A 388 -29.78 -3.30 -1.28
N MET A 389 -29.55 -2.12 -0.71
CA MET A 389 -29.95 -1.80 0.67
C MET A 389 -31.12 -0.82 0.75
N VAL A 390 -31.53 -0.24 -0.38
CA VAL A 390 -32.58 0.79 -0.47
C VAL A 390 -33.69 0.36 -1.42
N THR A 391 -34.89 0.86 -1.19
CA THR A 391 -36.02 0.75 -2.10
C THR A 391 -35.80 1.72 -3.26
N HIS A 392 -35.53 1.17 -4.43
CA HIS A 392 -35.34 1.92 -5.66
C HIS A 392 -36.71 2.31 -6.25
N PRO A 393 -36.86 3.47 -6.93
CA PRO A 393 -38.16 3.93 -7.41
C PRO A 393 -38.81 2.99 -8.45
N THR A 394 -38.00 2.31 -9.26
CA THR A 394 -38.48 1.52 -10.42
C THR A 394 -37.95 0.08 -10.50
N LEU A 395 -36.97 -0.30 -9.67
CA LEU A 395 -36.28 -1.59 -9.80
C LEU A 395 -36.40 -2.38 -8.51
N SER A 396 -36.57 -3.70 -8.61
CA SER A 396 -36.43 -4.55 -7.43
C SER A 396 -34.96 -4.68 -7.04
N ALA A 397 -34.70 -5.13 -5.80
CA ALA A 397 -33.34 -5.45 -5.37
C ALA A 397 -32.68 -6.54 -6.23
N ALA A 398 -33.47 -7.55 -6.64
CA ALA A 398 -33.01 -8.62 -7.51
C ALA A 398 -32.63 -8.09 -8.89
N ASP A 399 -33.35 -7.09 -9.42
CA ASP A 399 -33.02 -6.44 -10.69
C ASP A 399 -31.69 -5.68 -10.61
N ILE A 400 -31.46 -4.91 -9.54
CA ILE A 400 -30.22 -4.14 -9.35
C ILE A 400 -29.02 -5.07 -9.20
N GLU A 401 -29.11 -6.07 -8.31
CA GLU A 401 -28.03 -7.03 -8.09
C GLU A 401 -27.80 -7.90 -9.33
N GLY A 402 -28.87 -8.26 -10.05
CA GLY A 402 -28.81 -8.93 -11.34
C GLY A 402 -28.11 -8.10 -12.41
N ALA A 403 -28.45 -6.81 -12.50
CA ALA A 403 -27.83 -5.88 -13.44
C ALA A 403 -26.34 -5.66 -13.11
N GLN A 404 -25.96 -5.61 -11.83
CA GLN A 404 -24.55 -5.56 -11.43
C GLN A 404 -23.78 -6.80 -11.91
N ARG A 405 -24.34 -8.00 -11.71
CA ARG A 405 -23.72 -9.26 -12.20
C ARG A 405 -23.61 -9.28 -13.72
N GLU A 406 -24.67 -8.84 -14.42
CA GLU A 406 -24.68 -8.68 -15.89
C GLU A 406 -23.56 -7.73 -16.34
N CYS A 407 -23.30 -6.64 -15.62
CA CYS A 407 -22.19 -5.72 -15.96
C CYS A 407 -20.82 -6.41 -15.94
N PHE A 408 -20.52 -7.22 -14.90
CA PHE A 408 -19.26 -7.97 -14.84
C PHE A 408 -19.15 -9.03 -15.94
N GLU A 409 -20.25 -9.74 -16.22
CA GLU A 409 -20.28 -10.77 -17.25
C GLU A 409 -20.10 -10.16 -18.65
N GLU A 410 -20.85 -9.11 -18.99
CA GLU A 410 -20.77 -8.42 -20.28
C GLU A 410 -19.40 -7.77 -20.49
N ASP A 411 -18.79 -7.20 -19.45
CA ASP A 411 -17.41 -6.70 -19.49
C ASP A 411 -16.44 -7.83 -19.89
N TYR A 412 -16.53 -8.99 -19.24
CA TYR A 412 -15.65 -10.12 -19.53
C TYR A 412 -15.91 -10.73 -20.92
N GLN A 413 -17.17 -10.96 -21.27
CA GLN A 413 -17.56 -11.57 -22.55
C GLN A 413 -17.21 -10.68 -23.75
N ARG A 414 -17.35 -9.35 -23.63
CA ARG A 414 -17.11 -8.42 -24.74
C ARG A 414 -15.67 -7.91 -24.83
N LEU A 415 -15.00 -7.71 -23.70
CA LEU A 415 -13.65 -7.14 -23.67
C LEU A 415 -12.54 -8.16 -23.34
N GLY A 416 -12.89 -9.36 -22.87
CA GLY A 416 -11.94 -10.45 -22.59
C GLY A 416 -11.18 -10.28 -21.27
N PRO A 417 -10.14 -11.09 -20.99
CA PRO A 417 -9.36 -10.98 -19.75
C PRO A 417 -8.67 -9.63 -19.57
N SER A 418 -8.79 -9.00 -18.39
CA SER A 418 -8.16 -7.70 -18.08
C SER A 418 -6.63 -7.74 -18.23
N ILE A 419 -5.98 -8.86 -17.90
CA ILE A 419 -4.54 -9.03 -18.10
C ILE A 419 -4.12 -8.86 -19.58
N ILE A 420 -4.95 -9.28 -20.54
CA ILE A 420 -4.69 -9.08 -21.97
C ILE A 420 -5.06 -7.66 -22.41
N ARG A 421 -6.12 -7.08 -21.84
CA ARG A 421 -6.47 -5.67 -22.10
C ARG A 421 -5.31 -4.74 -21.70
N SER A 422 -4.63 -5.03 -20.59
CA SER A 422 -3.44 -4.29 -20.16
C SER A 422 -2.28 -4.39 -21.15
N LEU A 423 -2.01 -5.59 -21.70
CA LEU A 423 -0.98 -5.76 -22.74
C LEU A 423 -1.27 -4.94 -23.99
N ARG A 424 -2.54 -4.86 -24.43
CA ARG A 424 -2.93 -4.01 -25.55
C ARG A 424 -2.61 -2.55 -25.29
N VAL A 425 -2.84 -2.05 -24.07
CA VAL A 425 -2.57 -0.66 -23.70
C VAL A 425 -1.07 -0.40 -23.64
N TRP A 426 -0.29 -1.26 -22.99
CA TRP A 426 1.17 -1.12 -22.96
C TRP A 426 1.79 -1.18 -24.36
N LEU A 427 1.26 -2.01 -25.27
CA LEU A 427 1.72 -2.06 -26.66
C LEU A 427 1.48 -0.71 -27.37
N SER A 428 0.29 -0.13 -27.21
CA SER A 428 -0.04 1.19 -27.74
C SER A 428 0.87 2.28 -27.17
N GLY A 429 1.15 2.22 -25.86
CA GLY A 429 2.10 3.10 -25.18
C GLY A 429 3.51 2.95 -25.73
N TYR A 430 4.01 1.73 -25.87
CA TYR A 430 5.32 1.46 -26.46
C TYR A 430 5.44 2.03 -27.87
N GLU A 431 4.48 1.75 -28.75
CA GLU A 431 4.51 2.21 -30.14
C GLU A 431 4.51 3.74 -30.26
N THR A 432 3.74 4.41 -29.39
CA THR A 432 3.66 5.88 -29.34
C THR A 432 4.92 6.49 -28.73
N LEU A 433 5.36 6.00 -27.57
CA LEU A 433 6.40 6.66 -26.78
C LEU A 433 7.83 6.34 -27.24
N ARG A 434 8.07 5.22 -27.94
CA ARG A 434 9.42 4.83 -28.38
C ARG A 434 10.07 5.84 -29.35
N ARG A 435 9.26 6.63 -30.06
CA ARG A 435 9.69 7.67 -30.99
C ARG A 435 9.59 9.09 -30.43
N SER A 436 9.25 9.23 -29.14
CA SER A 436 9.15 10.54 -28.49
C SER A 436 10.50 11.25 -28.40
N GLU A 437 10.51 12.57 -28.53
CA GLU A 437 11.69 13.41 -28.29
C GLU A 437 12.11 13.43 -26.81
N SER A 438 11.15 13.29 -25.89
CA SER A 438 11.41 13.18 -24.44
C SER A 438 12.14 11.87 -24.11
N VAL A 439 13.33 12.00 -23.51
CA VAL A 439 14.16 10.87 -23.05
C VAL A 439 13.40 10.04 -22.01
N ALA A 440 12.67 10.69 -21.10
CA ALA A 440 11.88 10.01 -20.07
C ALA A 440 10.82 9.09 -20.69
N LEU A 441 10.13 9.55 -21.72
CA LEU A 441 9.12 8.76 -22.43
C LEU A 441 9.71 7.60 -23.23
N ARG A 442 10.90 7.76 -23.82
CA ARG A 442 11.60 6.62 -24.45
C ARG A 442 12.00 5.56 -23.43
N ARG A 443 12.45 5.96 -22.23
CA ARG A 443 12.71 5.03 -21.11
C ARG A 443 11.42 4.34 -20.64
N LYS A 444 10.31 5.08 -20.59
CA LYS A 444 8.99 4.52 -20.28
C LYS A 444 8.53 3.50 -21.33
N ALA A 445 8.78 3.76 -22.61
CA ALA A 445 8.52 2.79 -23.67
C ALA A 445 9.30 1.49 -23.45
N LYS A 446 10.60 1.57 -23.12
CA LYS A 446 11.41 0.38 -22.78
C LYS A 446 10.82 -0.38 -21.59
N PHE A 447 10.35 0.32 -20.55
CA PHE A 447 9.66 -0.31 -19.42
C PHE A 447 8.43 -1.13 -19.87
N PHE A 448 7.60 -0.58 -20.76
CA PHE A 448 6.47 -1.32 -21.35
C PHE A 448 6.92 -2.52 -22.18
N ALA A 449 8.00 -2.41 -22.96
CA ALA A 449 8.54 -3.54 -23.71
C ALA A 449 8.97 -4.69 -22.77
N ASP A 450 9.63 -4.36 -21.66
CA ASP A 450 10.07 -5.34 -20.66
C ASP A 450 8.88 -6.02 -19.95
N ASP A 451 7.81 -5.28 -19.64
CA ASP A 451 6.57 -5.84 -19.07
C ASP A 451 5.82 -6.72 -20.09
N ILE A 452 5.76 -6.30 -21.35
CA ILE A 452 5.12 -7.06 -22.44
C ILE A 452 5.84 -8.39 -22.65
N ARG A 453 7.18 -8.39 -22.73
CA ARG A 453 7.98 -9.61 -22.92
C ARG A 453 7.78 -10.59 -21.76
N ARG A 454 7.78 -10.11 -20.52
CA ARG A 454 7.50 -10.94 -19.33
C ARG A 454 6.11 -11.56 -19.34
N ALA A 455 5.16 -10.97 -20.06
CA ALA A 455 3.81 -11.47 -20.15
C ALA A 455 3.57 -12.45 -21.32
N TYR A 456 4.54 -12.68 -22.21
CA TYR A 456 4.41 -13.63 -23.33
C TYR A 456 3.86 -15.01 -22.91
N PRO A 457 4.32 -15.61 -21.80
CA PRO A 457 3.82 -16.92 -21.38
C PRO A 457 2.31 -17.00 -21.19
N ILE A 458 1.64 -15.88 -20.82
CA ILE A 458 0.20 -15.92 -20.53
C ILE A 458 -0.67 -15.97 -21.80
N LEU A 459 -0.11 -15.61 -22.96
CA LEU A 459 -0.86 -15.48 -24.22
C LEU A 459 -1.47 -16.81 -24.65
N LEU A 460 -0.73 -17.92 -24.52
CA LEU A 460 -1.23 -19.24 -24.88
C LEU A 460 -2.43 -19.66 -24.03
N ALA A 461 -2.34 -19.51 -22.70
CA ALA A 461 -3.45 -19.81 -21.80
C ALA A 461 -4.69 -18.97 -22.12
N CYS A 462 -4.51 -17.67 -22.42
CA CYS A 462 -5.60 -16.82 -22.86
C CYS A 462 -6.17 -17.22 -24.22
N ARG A 463 -5.35 -17.63 -25.18
CA ARG A 463 -5.81 -18.10 -26.49
C ARG A 463 -6.63 -19.38 -26.39
N LEU A 464 -6.34 -20.24 -25.41
CA LEU A 464 -7.07 -21.50 -25.18
C LEU A 464 -8.36 -21.29 -24.37
N PHE A 465 -8.29 -20.51 -23.28
CA PHE A 465 -9.36 -20.47 -22.28
C PHE A 465 -10.13 -19.14 -22.20
N ALA A 466 -9.83 -18.14 -23.04
CA ALA A 466 -10.63 -16.91 -23.11
C ALA A 466 -12.11 -17.21 -23.41
N PRO A 467 -13.04 -16.34 -22.95
CA PRO A 467 -14.43 -16.72 -22.69
C PRO A 467 -15.22 -17.20 -23.91
N ASN A 468 -14.87 -16.72 -25.10
CA ASN A 468 -15.56 -17.09 -26.33
C ASN A 468 -14.63 -17.02 -27.56
N PRO A 469 -15.01 -17.61 -28.70
CA PRO A 469 -14.19 -17.63 -29.92
C PRO A 469 -13.77 -16.24 -30.40
N ARG A 470 -14.64 -15.24 -30.28
CA ARG A 470 -14.34 -13.85 -30.67
C ARG A 470 -13.16 -13.30 -29.86
N ILE A 471 -13.17 -13.48 -28.54
CA ILE A 471 -12.06 -13.04 -27.69
C ILE A 471 -10.80 -13.85 -27.97
N ARG A 472 -10.89 -15.18 -28.15
CA ARG A 472 -9.71 -16.01 -28.52
C ARG A 472 -9.06 -15.55 -29.83
N ASN A 473 -9.86 -15.23 -30.83
CA ASN A 473 -9.37 -14.68 -32.10
C ASN A 473 -8.72 -13.29 -31.92
N TRP A 474 -9.30 -12.44 -31.08
CA TRP A 474 -8.70 -11.15 -30.74
C TRP A 474 -7.36 -11.30 -30.00
N VAL A 475 -7.26 -12.24 -29.05
CA VAL A 475 -6.00 -12.56 -28.36
C VAL A 475 -4.95 -12.99 -29.38
N GLY A 476 -5.28 -13.90 -30.30
CA GLY A 476 -4.34 -14.34 -31.35
C GLY A 476 -3.94 -13.22 -32.32
N ALA A 477 -4.84 -12.29 -32.63
CA ALA A 477 -4.50 -11.11 -33.44
C ALA A 477 -3.56 -10.14 -32.68
N LEU A 478 -3.79 -9.95 -31.38
CA LEU A 478 -2.91 -9.16 -30.53
C LEU A 478 -1.53 -9.82 -30.40
N GLU A 479 -1.47 -11.12 -30.20
CA GLU A 479 -0.23 -11.92 -30.15
C GLU A 479 0.59 -11.75 -31.43
N ARG A 480 -0.02 -11.86 -32.62
CA ARG A 480 0.68 -11.59 -33.89
C ARG A 480 1.25 -10.18 -33.95
N ARG A 481 0.47 -9.16 -33.53
CA ARG A 481 0.96 -7.78 -33.49
C ARG A 481 2.10 -7.60 -32.49
N LEU A 482 2.02 -8.24 -31.33
CA LEU A 482 3.11 -8.24 -30.35
C LEU A 482 4.38 -8.84 -30.94
N HIS A 483 4.29 -9.97 -31.65
CA HIS A 483 5.44 -10.60 -32.30
C HIS A 483 6.04 -9.74 -33.42
N LEU A 484 5.20 -9.05 -34.21
CA LEU A 484 5.69 -8.12 -35.23
C LEU A 484 6.43 -6.92 -34.61
N THR A 485 5.91 -6.40 -33.49
CA THR A 485 6.47 -5.20 -32.86
C THR A 485 7.69 -5.48 -31.98
N MET A 486 7.69 -6.62 -31.28
CA MET A 486 8.70 -6.94 -30.27
C MET A 486 9.65 -8.07 -30.70
N GLY A 487 9.25 -8.92 -31.65
CA GLY A 487 9.96 -10.14 -32.06
C GLY A 487 9.25 -11.43 -31.60
N LEU A 488 9.59 -12.55 -32.23
CA LEU A 488 9.05 -13.87 -31.87
C LEU A 488 9.49 -14.31 -30.46
N PRO A 489 8.70 -15.20 -29.82
CA PRO A 489 9.08 -15.78 -28.53
C PRO A 489 10.25 -16.73 -28.72
N THR A 490 11.22 -16.66 -27.81
CA THR A 490 12.33 -17.61 -27.67
C THR A 490 11.82 -19.00 -27.30
N LEU A 491 12.65 -20.04 -27.48
CA LEU A 491 12.32 -21.41 -27.06
C LEU A 491 11.96 -21.50 -25.56
N TRP A 492 12.63 -20.70 -24.72
CA TRP A 492 12.32 -20.63 -23.30
C TRP A 492 10.96 -19.98 -23.02
N GLU A 493 10.64 -18.86 -23.67
CA GLU A 493 9.33 -18.22 -23.55
C GLU A 493 8.19 -19.13 -24.04
N GLN A 494 8.43 -19.93 -25.09
CA GLN A 494 7.49 -20.94 -25.56
C GLN A 494 7.27 -22.06 -24.53
N ALA A 495 8.34 -22.58 -23.93
CA ALA A 495 8.24 -23.58 -22.85
C ALA A 495 7.47 -23.02 -21.64
N LEU A 496 7.78 -21.78 -21.23
CA LEU A 496 7.03 -21.09 -20.18
C LEU A 496 5.55 -20.92 -20.52
N ALA A 497 5.19 -20.71 -21.79
CA ALA A 497 3.79 -20.61 -22.21
C ALA A 497 3.01 -21.90 -21.96
N PHE A 498 3.62 -23.07 -22.20
CA PHE A 498 3.00 -24.36 -21.84
C PHE A 498 2.84 -24.52 -20.33
N LEU A 499 3.85 -24.13 -19.54
CA LEU A 499 3.74 -24.14 -18.08
C LEU A 499 2.65 -23.19 -17.58
N ALA A 500 2.48 -22.03 -18.21
CA ALA A 500 1.43 -21.06 -17.87
C ALA A 500 0.01 -21.63 -18.10
N VAL A 501 -0.18 -22.51 -19.09
CA VAL A 501 -1.44 -23.24 -19.28
C VAL A 501 -1.73 -24.13 -18.07
N GLY A 502 -0.74 -24.91 -17.61
CA GLY A 502 -0.85 -25.73 -16.40
C GLY A 502 -1.12 -24.89 -15.14
N ALA A 503 -0.41 -23.77 -14.99
CA ALA A 503 -0.62 -22.83 -13.90
C ALA A 503 -2.04 -22.22 -13.92
N ALA A 504 -2.58 -21.89 -15.09
CA ALA A 504 -3.94 -21.37 -15.23
C ALA A 504 -5.00 -22.41 -14.81
N LEU A 505 -4.83 -23.68 -15.20
CA LEU A 505 -5.69 -24.78 -14.77
C LEU A 505 -5.58 -25.03 -13.27
N TRP A 506 -4.36 -24.97 -12.72
CA TRP A 506 -4.14 -25.06 -11.28
C TRP A 506 -4.83 -23.92 -10.52
N THR A 507 -4.74 -22.68 -11.02
CA THR A 507 -5.47 -21.55 -10.45
C THR A 507 -6.97 -21.80 -10.47
N ARG A 508 -7.54 -22.24 -11.60
CA ARG A 508 -8.95 -22.61 -11.69
C ARG A 508 -9.34 -23.63 -10.61
N PHE A 509 -8.52 -24.68 -10.46
CA PHE A 509 -8.71 -25.69 -9.44
C PHE A 509 -8.68 -25.09 -8.02
N THR A 510 -7.61 -24.38 -7.65
CA THR A 510 -7.49 -23.78 -6.31
C THR A 510 -8.57 -22.76 -5.98
N LEU A 511 -9.11 -22.04 -6.98
CA LEU A 511 -10.23 -21.13 -6.79
C LEU A 511 -11.52 -21.88 -6.45
N ASN A 512 -11.79 -23.01 -7.10
CA ASN A 512 -12.99 -23.81 -6.83
C ASN A 512 -13.00 -24.41 -5.42
N PHE A 513 -11.82 -24.66 -4.83
CA PHE A 513 -11.68 -25.23 -3.48
C PHE A 513 -11.28 -24.20 -2.42
N ASP A 514 -11.19 -22.91 -2.78
CA ASP A 514 -10.73 -21.82 -1.90
C ASP A 514 -9.36 -22.07 -1.23
N TRP A 515 -8.48 -22.82 -1.90
CA TRP A 515 -7.16 -23.17 -1.37
C TRP A 515 -6.14 -22.07 -1.62
N PHE A 516 -5.40 -21.68 -0.59
CA PHE A 516 -4.33 -20.66 -0.66
C PHE A 516 -4.80 -19.26 -1.10
N GLN A 517 -6.10 -18.97 -0.96
CA GLN A 517 -6.71 -17.71 -1.38
C GLN A 517 -6.69 -16.64 -0.28
N HIS A 518 -6.36 -17.02 0.95
CA HIS A 518 -6.37 -16.16 2.13
C HIS A 518 -4.99 -15.53 2.42
N PRO A 519 -4.93 -14.32 3.00
CA PRO A 519 -3.66 -13.70 3.36
C PRO A 519 -2.89 -14.57 4.38
N SER A 520 -1.57 -14.48 4.42
CA SER A 520 -0.81 -15.18 5.46
C SER A 520 -0.77 -14.34 6.75
N PRO A 521 -0.95 -14.95 7.94
CA PRO A 521 -0.75 -14.25 9.19
C PRO A 521 0.66 -13.68 9.29
N ARG A 522 0.79 -12.40 9.67
CA ARG A 522 2.09 -11.72 9.81
C ARG A 522 2.17 -10.99 11.15
N LEU A 523 3.35 -11.04 11.78
CA LEU A 523 3.65 -10.32 13.00
C LEU A 523 4.85 -9.41 12.76
N THR A 524 4.69 -8.11 13.05
CA THR A 524 5.76 -7.10 13.03
C THR A 524 5.91 -6.51 14.44
N ARG A 525 7.12 -6.16 14.85
CA ARG A 525 7.38 -5.48 16.12
C ARG A 525 8.13 -4.18 15.89
N TYR A 526 7.68 -3.12 16.56
CA TYR A 526 8.26 -1.80 16.54
C TYR A 526 8.63 -1.40 17.96
N HIS A 527 9.82 -0.81 18.13
CA HIS A 527 10.27 -0.22 19.39
C HIS A 527 10.23 -1.16 20.62
N TRP A 528 10.35 -2.48 20.40
CA TRP A 528 10.51 -3.48 21.46
C TRP A 528 11.91 -3.52 22.08
N GLU A 529 12.86 -2.75 21.55
CA GLU A 529 14.26 -2.69 21.99
C GLU A 529 14.47 -1.87 23.28
N TYR A 530 13.42 -1.58 24.04
CA TYR A 530 13.55 -1.20 25.45
C TYR A 530 13.96 -2.44 26.24
N PHE A 531 15.23 -2.82 26.15
CA PHE A 531 15.81 -3.84 27.02
C PHE A 531 15.83 -3.31 28.46
N PRO A 532 15.14 -3.94 29.42
CA PRO A 532 15.52 -3.78 30.81
C PRO A 532 16.92 -4.37 30.96
N ALA A 533 17.87 -3.60 31.47
CA ALA A 533 19.27 -3.98 31.67
C ALA A 533 19.50 -5.28 32.47
N LYS A 534 18.45 -5.92 33.00
CA LYS A 534 18.52 -7.15 33.81
C LYS A 534 18.52 -8.47 33.02
N VAL A 535 18.07 -8.52 31.76
CA VAL A 535 17.92 -9.80 31.04
C VAL A 535 19.21 -10.25 30.32
N MET A 536 20.19 -9.37 30.15
CA MET A 536 21.48 -9.71 29.54
C MET A 536 22.42 -10.56 30.43
N ARG A 537 22.02 -10.88 31.68
CA ARG A 537 22.81 -11.76 32.57
C ARG A 537 22.48 -13.24 32.44
N LEU A 538 21.48 -13.65 31.64
CA LEU A 538 21.03 -15.06 31.60
C LEU A 538 21.17 -15.78 30.26
N LEU A 539 21.71 -15.13 29.23
CA LEU A 539 22.07 -15.77 27.96
C LEU A 539 23.50 -15.38 27.61
N GLY A 540 24.41 -15.75 28.52
CA GLY A 540 25.81 -15.91 28.17
C GLY A 540 25.96 -17.08 27.21
N GLU A 541 26.77 -16.84 26.18
CA GLU A 541 27.37 -17.84 25.31
C GLU A 541 26.39 -18.61 24.39
N ILE A 542 26.48 -18.31 23.08
CA ILE A 542 26.51 -19.26 21.96
C ILE A 542 26.42 -18.42 20.66
N ARG A 543 27.57 -18.19 20.02
CA ARG A 543 27.83 -18.53 18.60
C ARG A 543 29.16 -17.94 18.11
N GLU A 544 30.08 -18.86 17.85
CA GLU A 544 31.22 -18.71 16.96
C GLU A 544 30.75 -18.37 15.53
N GLY A 545 31.51 -17.50 14.86
CA GLY A 545 31.32 -17.17 13.43
C GLY A 545 32.17 -16.00 12.95
N SER A 546 33.35 -16.31 12.38
CA SER A 546 34.28 -15.50 11.56
C SER A 546 34.54 -14.02 11.95
N ALA A 547 35.72 -13.77 12.53
CA ALA A 547 36.12 -12.52 13.20
C ALA A 547 36.76 -11.41 12.32
N ASN A 548 36.70 -11.45 10.98
CA ASN A 548 37.57 -10.58 10.15
C ASN A 548 36.89 -9.47 9.30
N GLU A 549 35.56 -9.29 9.32
CA GLU A 549 34.90 -8.21 8.55
C GLU A 549 34.19 -7.19 9.44
N LEU A 550 34.39 -5.90 9.18
CA LEU A 550 33.63 -4.82 9.82
C LEU A 550 32.18 -4.82 9.32
N ARG A 551 31.23 -5.03 10.21
CA ARG A 551 29.82 -4.77 9.97
C ARG A 551 29.41 -3.46 10.61
N VAL A 552 28.90 -2.56 9.78
CA VAL A 552 28.37 -1.26 10.22
C VAL A 552 26.84 -1.36 10.20
N ARG A 553 26.22 -1.34 11.38
CA ARG A 553 24.76 -1.25 11.48
C ARG A 553 24.38 0.18 11.80
N TRP A 554 23.62 0.78 10.89
CA TRP A 554 23.02 2.09 11.09
C TRP A 554 21.62 1.91 11.67
N GLN A 555 21.37 2.50 12.83
CA GLN A 555 20.04 2.61 13.40
C GLN A 555 19.61 4.08 13.31
N ALA A 556 18.72 4.35 12.37
CA ALA A 556 18.20 5.70 12.17
C ALA A 556 17.21 6.05 13.28
N ARG A 557 17.35 7.27 13.80
CA ARG A 557 16.43 7.98 14.72
C ARG A 557 15.92 7.14 15.92
N THR A 558 16.62 7.26 17.04
CA THR A 558 15.99 7.11 18.36
C THR A 558 15.37 8.44 18.80
N ALA A 559 14.31 8.39 19.61
CA ALA A 559 13.65 9.56 20.19
C ALA A 559 14.69 10.52 20.81
N GLY A 560 14.86 11.71 20.20
CA GLY A 560 15.88 12.69 20.59
C GLY A 560 16.77 13.23 19.46
N GLY A 561 16.59 12.79 18.20
CA GLY A 561 17.36 13.32 17.06
C GLY A 561 18.80 12.83 17.00
N VAL A 562 19.07 11.69 17.63
CA VAL A 562 20.38 11.01 17.66
C VAL A 562 20.36 9.81 16.73
N SER A 563 21.37 9.68 15.88
CA SER A 563 21.57 8.50 15.03
C SER A 563 22.62 7.58 15.63
N TRP A 564 22.37 6.28 15.63
CA TRP A 564 23.26 5.28 16.22
C TRP A 564 24.02 4.50 15.15
N ILE A 565 25.33 4.37 15.34
CA ILE A 565 26.22 3.58 14.50
C ILE A 565 26.80 2.49 15.38
N HIS A 566 26.50 1.23 15.08
CA HIS A 566 27.11 0.09 15.76
C HIS A 566 28.19 -0.49 14.86
N LEU A 567 29.41 -0.55 15.39
CA LEU A 567 30.55 -1.19 14.74
C LEU A 567 30.75 -2.59 15.34
N GLU A 568 30.60 -3.63 14.52
CA GLU A 568 30.83 -5.03 14.90
C GLU A 568 32.02 -5.58 14.08
N GLY A 569 32.96 -6.30 14.67
CA GLY A 569 34.10 -6.93 13.95
C GLY A 569 35.43 -6.15 14.05
N ALA A 570 36.20 -6.08 12.95
CA ALA A 570 37.55 -5.48 12.92
C ALA A 570 37.62 -4.22 12.04
N LEU A 571 38.14 -3.10 12.57
CA LEU A 571 38.30 -1.83 11.86
C LEU A 571 39.76 -1.64 11.40
N ASP A 572 40.04 -1.94 10.14
CA ASP A 572 41.34 -1.72 9.51
C ASP A 572 41.44 -0.34 8.81
N GLY A 573 42.63 0.00 8.29
CA GLY A 573 42.87 1.27 7.59
C GLY A 573 41.95 1.53 6.40
N LYS A 574 41.68 0.54 5.56
CA LYS A 574 40.87 0.69 4.34
C LYS A 574 39.40 0.92 4.69
N THR A 575 38.91 0.14 5.65
CA THR A 575 37.52 0.17 6.09
C THR A 575 37.24 1.39 6.96
N GLY A 576 38.23 1.85 7.74
CA GLY A 576 38.20 3.12 8.46
C GLY A 576 38.06 4.33 7.55
N GLU A 577 38.75 4.36 6.40
CA GLU A 577 38.60 5.45 5.43
C GLU A 577 37.24 5.45 4.74
N GLN A 578 36.70 4.28 4.39
CA GLN A 578 35.39 4.15 3.78
C GLN A 578 34.26 4.55 4.74
N LEU A 579 34.34 4.08 6.00
CA LEU A 579 33.43 4.48 7.07
C LEU A 579 33.51 5.99 7.31
N GLY A 580 34.72 6.54 7.40
CA GLY A 580 34.94 7.96 7.62
C GLY A 580 34.37 8.85 6.52
N ARG A 581 34.48 8.45 5.26
CA ARG A 581 33.90 9.16 4.11
C ARG A 581 32.37 9.21 4.19
N ARG A 582 31.73 8.06 4.43
CA ARG A 582 30.27 7.95 4.57
C ARG A 582 29.72 8.73 5.75
N MET A 583 30.41 8.68 6.89
CA MET A 583 30.05 9.47 8.08
C MET A 583 30.11 10.96 7.79
N ARG A 584 31.14 11.43 7.08
CA ARG A 584 31.27 12.84 6.69
C ARG A 584 30.14 13.29 5.78
N GLU A 585 29.88 12.55 4.69
CA GLU A 585 28.78 12.84 3.77
C GLU A 585 27.42 12.90 4.49
N SER A 586 27.20 12.03 5.48
CA SER A 586 25.99 12.02 6.29
C SER A 586 25.92 13.19 7.30
N LEU A 587 27.04 13.53 7.95
CA LEU A 587 27.11 14.58 8.97
C LEU A 587 27.08 15.99 8.37
N GLU A 588 27.54 16.16 7.12
CA GLU A 588 27.45 17.41 6.35
C GLU A 588 26.02 17.69 5.87
N ARG A 589 25.27 16.65 5.49
CA ARG A 589 23.88 16.78 5.03
C ARG A 589 22.85 16.91 6.16
N GLY A 590 23.22 16.55 7.40
CA GLY A 590 22.31 16.51 8.55
C GLY A 590 22.71 17.44 9.70
N ARG A 591 21.73 17.90 10.51
CA ARG A 591 21.94 18.67 11.77
C ARG A 591 21.97 17.81 13.05
N GLN A 592 22.08 16.48 12.94
CA GLN A 592 21.89 15.52 14.05
C GLN A 592 23.15 15.24 14.87
N ASN A 593 22.97 14.72 16.08
CA ASN A 593 24.04 14.13 16.88
C ASN A 593 24.18 12.64 16.53
N VAL A 594 25.40 12.11 16.57
CA VAL A 594 25.69 10.71 16.25
C VAL A 594 26.31 10.02 17.45
N VAL A 595 25.80 8.85 17.80
CA VAL A 595 26.41 7.97 18.79
C VAL A 595 27.05 6.80 18.06
N VAL A 596 28.35 6.59 18.27
CA VAL A 596 29.08 5.43 17.74
C VAL A 596 29.30 4.44 18.87
N SER A 597 28.65 3.28 18.81
CA SER A 597 28.84 2.18 19.74
C SER A 597 29.95 1.24 19.25
N LEU A 598 30.93 1.03 20.12
CA LEU A 598 32.08 0.13 19.91
C LEU A 598 31.93 -1.18 20.69
N GLU A 599 30.74 -1.45 21.24
CA GLU A 599 30.48 -2.56 22.16
C GLU A 599 30.87 -3.93 21.60
N LYS A 600 30.80 -4.09 20.28
CA LYS A 600 31.11 -5.33 19.55
C LYS A 600 32.30 -5.20 18.61
N LEU A 601 33.11 -4.14 18.77
CA LEU A 601 34.34 -3.97 18.01
C LEU A 601 35.42 -4.83 18.65
N GLN A 602 35.90 -5.82 17.90
CA GLN A 602 36.88 -6.81 18.37
C GLN A 602 38.31 -6.31 18.21
N PHE A 603 38.58 -5.55 17.14
CA PHE A 603 39.93 -5.08 16.81
C PHE A 603 39.91 -3.74 16.07
N ILE A 604 40.92 -2.91 16.31
CA ILE A 604 41.19 -1.68 15.56
C ILE A 604 42.71 -1.57 15.34
N ASP A 605 43.14 -1.44 14.09
CA ASP A 605 44.55 -1.19 13.80
C ASP A 605 44.89 0.32 13.84
N ARG A 606 46.18 0.65 13.91
CA ARG A 606 46.63 2.07 13.94
C ARG A 606 46.17 2.89 12.74
N LYS A 607 46.03 2.28 11.56
CA LYS A 607 45.62 2.98 10.33
C LYS A 607 44.12 3.28 10.33
N GLY A 608 43.30 2.35 10.80
CA GLY A 608 41.85 2.46 10.97
C GLY A 608 41.51 3.47 12.05
N LEU A 609 42.27 3.46 13.15
CA LEU A 609 42.21 4.49 14.20
C LEU A 609 42.48 5.89 13.63
N ALA A 610 43.59 6.05 12.89
CA ALA A 610 43.94 7.34 12.28
C ALA A 610 42.89 7.81 11.25
N ALA A 611 42.34 6.90 10.44
CA ALA A 611 41.30 7.20 9.48
C ALA A 611 39.99 7.65 10.15
N PHE A 612 39.58 6.96 11.21
CA PHE A 612 38.39 7.32 11.99
C PHE A 612 38.57 8.70 12.65
N TYR A 613 39.73 8.97 13.26
CA TYR A 613 40.05 10.28 13.82
C TYR A 613 39.99 11.41 12.80
N ARG A 614 40.58 11.22 11.62
CA ARG A 614 40.52 12.22 10.54
C ARG A 614 39.08 12.53 10.12
N ALA A 615 38.21 11.53 10.11
CA ALA A 615 36.81 11.70 9.74
C ALA A 615 35.96 12.36 10.83
N SER A 616 36.23 12.08 12.10
CA SER A 616 35.44 12.55 13.23
C SER A 616 35.87 13.91 13.78
N ARG A 617 37.11 14.35 13.53
CA ARG A 617 37.71 15.56 14.15
C ARG A 617 36.85 16.82 13.99
N ARG A 618 36.31 17.08 12.79
CA ARG A 618 35.48 18.27 12.49
C ARG A 618 34.10 18.22 13.13
N TYR A 619 33.59 17.03 13.47
CA TYR A 619 32.24 16.82 13.99
C TYR A 619 32.23 16.31 15.44
N ARG A 620 33.38 16.37 16.13
CA ARG A 620 33.55 15.83 17.50
C ARG A 620 32.50 16.35 18.47
N ALA A 621 32.11 17.62 18.39
CA ALA A 621 31.07 18.20 19.25
C ALA A 621 29.67 17.59 19.06
N ARG A 622 29.43 16.94 17.92
CA ARG A 622 28.17 16.28 17.55
C ARG A 622 28.27 14.76 17.60
N MET A 623 29.38 14.22 18.09
CA MET A 623 29.65 12.79 18.14
C MET A 623 29.92 12.34 19.57
N LYS A 624 29.22 11.29 20.00
CA LYS A 624 29.50 10.59 21.25
C LYS A 624 29.94 9.18 20.93
N VAL A 625 31.03 8.71 21.55
CA VAL A 625 31.52 7.34 21.36
C VAL A 625 31.24 6.56 22.63
N MET A 626 30.62 5.39 22.49
CA MET A 626 30.35 4.47 23.59
C MET A 626 31.36 3.32 23.59
N PRO A 627 32.19 3.21 24.65
CA PRO A 627 33.15 2.12 24.77
C PRO A 627 32.45 0.78 25.05
N PRO A 628 33.12 -0.35 24.78
CA PRO A 628 32.69 -1.66 25.28
C PRO A 628 32.73 -1.72 26.81
N ALA A 629 31.86 -2.56 27.41
CA ALA A 629 31.75 -2.72 28.86
C ALA A 629 33.02 -3.24 29.54
N ALA A 630 33.86 -3.98 28.79
CA ALA A 630 35.21 -4.34 29.16
C ALA A 630 36.14 -4.06 27.97
N LEU A 631 37.20 -3.30 28.18
CA LEU A 631 38.22 -3.07 27.16
C LEU A 631 39.01 -4.36 26.94
N PRO A 632 39.12 -4.90 25.72
CA PRO A 632 39.90 -6.10 25.45
C PRO A 632 41.34 -5.93 25.92
N THR A 633 41.82 -6.86 26.74
CA THR A 633 43.22 -6.98 27.17
C THR A 633 44.09 -7.30 25.95
N GLY A 634 44.51 -6.27 25.22
CA GLY A 634 45.28 -6.40 23.97
C GLY A 634 45.12 -5.28 22.95
N SER A 635 44.24 -4.28 23.18
CA SER A 635 44.04 -3.17 22.22
C SER A 635 44.32 -1.79 22.84
N PRO A 636 45.60 -1.38 22.94
CA PRO A 636 45.98 -0.05 23.45
C PRO A 636 45.41 1.10 22.57
N ASP A 637 45.15 0.81 21.30
CA ASP A 637 44.60 1.76 20.33
C ASP A 637 43.09 2.01 20.54
N LEU A 638 42.34 1.00 20.98
CA LEU A 638 40.94 1.17 21.40
C LEU A 638 40.83 2.03 22.66
N ARG A 639 41.75 1.86 23.62
CA ARG A 639 41.83 2.73 24.82
C ARG A 639 42.03 4.20 24.45
N ARG A 640 43.00 4.48 23.58
CA ARG A 640 43.29 5.85 23.10
C ARG A 640 42.08 6.48 22.41
N LEU A 641 41.33 5.71 21.62
CA LEU A 641 40.11 6.16 20.97
C LEU A 641 39.05 6.60 22.00
N VAL A 642 38.80 5.77 23.01
CA VAL A 642 37.84 6.09 24.06
C VAL A 642 38.27 7.35 24.80
N GLU A 643 39.53 7.42 25.24
CA GLU A 643 40.10 8.59 25.93
C GLU A 643 39.98 9.88 25.10
N TYR A 644 40.19 9.81 23.78
CA TYR A 644 40.04 10.96 22.91
C TYR A 644 38.61 11.51 22.88
N PHE A 645 37.58 10.66 22.92
CA PHE A 645 36.18 11.12 22.87
C PHE A 645 35.55 11.37 24.24
N THR A 646 36.11 10.81 25.32
CA THR A 646 35.67 11.06 26.70
C THR A 646 36.47 12.15 27.40
N GLY A 647 37.63 12.54 26.88
CA GLY A 647 38.48 13.59 27.42
C GLY A 647 38.00 15.01 27.09
N PRO A 648 38.44 16.03 27.86
CA PRO A 648 38.05 17.42 27.67
C PRO A 648 38.40 17.91 26.25
N THR A 649 37.49 18.65 25.63
CA THR A 649 37.68 19.25 24.31
C THR A 649 38.88 20.20 24.37
N PRO A 650 39.95 20.00 23.59
CA PRO A 650 41.02 20.99 23.53
C PRO A 650 40.43 22.31 23.05
N LYS A 651 40.73 23.41 23.77
CA LYS A 651 40.36 24.77 23.36
C LYS A 651 40.86 24.96 21.93
N ALA A 652 39.98 25.48 21.07
CA ALA A 652 40.36 25.86 19.72
C ALA A 652 41.48 26.90 19.80
N GLU A 653 42.70 26.50 19.44
CA GLU A 653 43.75 27.46 19.12
C GLU A 653 43.35 28.15 17.82
N SER A 654 43.29 29.48 17.91
CA SER A 654 43.09 30.41 16.81
C SER A 654 44.24 30.31 15.80
N ALA A 655 43.93 29.90 14.58
CA ALA A 655 44.54 30.37 13.33
C ALA A 655 43.68 29.91 12.13
#